data_AF-A0A1V6PPJ6-F1
#
_entry.id   AF-A0A1V6PPJ6-F1
#
_cell.length_a   1.000
_cell.length_b   1.000
_cell.length_c   1.000
_cell.angle_alpha   90.00
_cell.angle_beta   90.00
_cell.angle_gamma   90.00
#
_symmetry.space_group_name_H-M   'P 1'
#
loop_
_entity.id
_entity.type
_entity.pdbx_description
1 polymer ?
#
loop_
_entity_poly.entity_id
_entity_poly.type
_entity_poly.pdbx_seq_one_letter_code
_entity_poly.pdbx_strand_id
1 'polypeptide(L)'
;MFQCYQSYPATKPDSSLNNLRSILYLYLCIYKVLSKAFGGPTEAPSGPNFEGTYVAPDTRPKKSTTKRFHAAIFLQDLAVTLQEKWTEEDDRVSQHLTGHPKRAAIETTFHCEAPPTLPPTDRFSFREAPWADINRELRDLETEIIDITDSLELDATVGRLTGRISAAIRQLAPVARPSPYGKRWWTPELTALRDTYTWARNRRTQARRYGVDLAALDDTASYLRKQYHRAIRDAKRRHWREFLDNTDNIWKAARYLQPGSLSMGIVPTLRSGEQTINDDQGKAHALLETFFPPLPNVQDEPPRDRLLPDALPMETITKHEIEVALMRMASWKAPGPDALPVVVWQQMWPTVKHWVVEIFQASLRLGYFPRAWKVAKIVVIPKGGRDSSLPKSYRPISLLATLGKVLEAVVANRISALVEKHQLLPLNHFGARRRRSCEQALNILIEKIHDAWREGKVLSLVSFDVKGAYNGVDRNVLLRRLRERRVPEVLIRWVDSFCSSRRASIVVNTYQSEEMAIEHAGLPQGSPLSPILFLFLNANLVDVSITRRKGAIAFVDDYTRWTVGSSAEANTTVLQRKVIPRALEWAAQSGAAFEAEKTSFTHFTRNQRQRQLPAVPLHVNGATVTPAPEIKILGVIIDQGLRFKSHIGKAANKGMKAVLALRRLLGLPPSVARQLFTSTVASKIDYAASVWCPIRQDAIVAAGIARPFEVIQRVASQAIVGVFRSTALAIAEAEAGIEPTVVRLRARILKHWIVCHTLPKDHPFWSCRAAAAMQDGRYLSPFKILAKHGPQCLSDMEVIRPFPLDPRQRSLGELIATVGSDMQELHEAGHARLWLFTSVSVRNGLVGTGLVVRVNQVDIVSSNRTVGTEDALNAHFAQLGVVSEAVAYVKTMLPRIQMSPWKVQVTIVVNNPAVLLSLAKPRLQGGQALITQITEALNQLLEMGAKVSLKPPTDKDCEKTTRAHTLARKAAEVNSEVNPPPWARVQLRASALRWARANVKQHRKDNFQLWTTGQFTRQLDSALPGPHTKMLYDSLDREKASILAQLRTGHARLNGYLHRIGKTDSDLCECGVERETVPHFLLRCTRWNEQRRALIEAVGPNLGSLSQMLGGLSEPSSRLQWRRDGWLLKGEEEDLNEKLRMWLRYKMYISYGAAHTS
;
A
#
# COMPACT_ATOMS: atom_id res chain seq x y z
N MET A 1 62.45 11.82 10.34
CA MET A 1 62.45 11.20 8.98
C MET A 1 63.36 11.92 7.99
N PHE A 2 63.21 13.23 7.74
CA PHE A 2 64.06 13.96 6.78
C PHE A 2 65.56 13.98 7.20
N GLN A 3 65.83 14.11 8.50
CA GLN A 3 67.20 13.98 9.05
C GLN A 3 67.77 12.55 8.97
N CYS A 4 66.93 11.50 9.02
CA CYS A 4 67.38 10.11 8.81
C CYS A 4 67.73 9.81 7.34
N TYR A 5 67.18 10.58 6.40
CA TYR A 5 67.49 10.45 4.98
C TYR A 5 68.84 11.11 4.62
N GLN A 6 69.23 12.17 5.33
CA GLN A 6 70.51 12.87 5.09
C GLN A 6 71.74 12.13 5.63
N SER A 7 71.56 11.16 6.53
CA SER A 7 72.65 10.43 7.19
C SER A 7 72.99 9.08 6.54
N TYR A 8 72.36 8.71 5.42
CA TYR A 8 72.54 7.41 4.76
C TYR A 8 73.61 7.45 3.67
N PRO A 9 74.69 6.63 3.72
CA PRO A 9 75.70 6.58 2.68
C PRO A 9 75.13 5.98 1.39
N ALA A 10 75.31 6.68 0.27
CA ALA A 10 74.77 6.33 -1.03
C ALA A 10 75.60 5.26 -1.77
N THR A 11 75.67 4.03 -1.25
CA THR A 11 76.33 2.92 -1.97
C THR A 11 75.67 1.56 -1.73
N LYS A 12 74.41 1.39 -2.18
CA LYS A 12 73.79 0.17 -2.77
C LYS A 12 72.28 0.35 -2.97
N PRO A 13 71.65 -0.26 -3.99
CA PRO A 13 70.22 -0.11 -4.25
C PRO A 13 69.42 -1.00 -3.29
N ASP A 14 68.99 -0.45 -2.16
CA ASP A 14 68.15 -1.16 -1.20
C ASP A 14 66.66 -0.83 -1.38
N SER A 15 65.81 -1.87 -1.35
CA SER A 15 64.36 -1.79 -1.60
C SER A 15 63.60 -0.93 -0.56
N SER A 16 64.23 -0.71 0.59
CA SER A 16 63.81 0.17 1.69
C SER A 16 63.75 1.66 1.28
N LEU A 17 64.66 2.12 0.42
CA LEU A 17 64.72 3.51 -0.07
C LEU A 17 63.57 3.88 -1.02
N ASN A 18 63.07 2.91 -1.80
CA ASN A 18 61.90 3.12 -2.67
C ASN A 18 60.59 3.23 -1.87
N ASN A 19 60.49 2.53 -0.73
CA ASN A 19 59.35 2.68 0.17
C ASN A 19 59.39 4.04 0.88
N LEU A 20 60.56 4.52 1.33
CA LEU A 20 60.72 5.86 1.91
C LEU A 20 60.37 6.97 0.90
N ARG A 21 60.79 6.84 -0.36
CA ARG A 21 60.37 7.77 -1.44
C ARG A 21 58.87 7.75 -1.69
N SER A 22 58.26 6.56 -1.68
CA SER A 22 56.81 6.39 -1.87
C SER A 22 56.01 6.98 -0.70
N ILE A 23 56.52 6.87 0.52
CA ILE A 23 55.92 7.45 1.73
C ILE A 23 56.05 8.97 1.73
N LEU A 24 57.22 9.52 1.37
CA LEU A 24 57.42 10.97 1.25
C LEU A 24 56.50 11.57 0.17
N TYR A 25 56.33 10.88 -0.96
CA TYR A 25 55.44 11.29 -2.04
C TYR A 25 53.96 11.26 -1.62
N LEU A 26 53.55 10.21 -0.89
CA LEU A 26 52.20 10.11 -0.34
C LEU A 26 51.92 11.24 0.67
N TYR A 27 52.91 11.60 1.49
CA TYR A 27 52.82 12.69 2.46
C TYR A 27 52.67 14.06 1.78
N LEU A 28 53.46 14.33 0.73
CA LEU A 28 53.35 15.55 -0.08
C LEU A 28 52.01 15.65 -0.83
N CYS A 29 51.48 14.53 -1.34
CA CYS A 29 50.16 14.49 -1.95
C CYS A 29 49.03 14.75 -0.93
N ILE A 30 49.13 14.19 0.28
CA ILE A 30 48.17 14.41 1.36
C ILE A 30 48.23 15.87 1.83
N TYR A 31 49.42 16.44 1.99
CA TYR A 31 49.62 17.85 2.37
C TYR A 31 48.99 18.83 1.36
N LYS A 32 49.19 18.60 0.04
CA LYS A 32 48.56 19.41 -1.01
C LYS A 32 47.03 19.30 -1.04
N VAL A 33 46.48 18.12 -0.71
CA VAL A 33 45.02 17.91 -0.65
C VAL A 33 44.42 18.57 0.60
N LEU A 34 45.11 18.53 1.73
CA LEU A 34 44.66 19.16 2.98
C LEU A 34 44.78 20.68 2.94
N SER A 35 45.88 21.24 2.42
CA SER A 35 46.03 22.70 2.22
C SER A 35 44.93 23.29 1.34
N LYS A 36 44.48 22.55 0.31
CA LYS A 36 43.39 22.96 -0.60
C LYS A 36 41.98 22.78 0.01
N ALA A 37 41.82 21.89 0.98
CA ALA A 37 40.54 21.65 1.66
C ALA A 37 40.29 22.62 2.83
N PHE A 38 41.35 23.18 3.42
CA PHE A 38 41.28 24.04 4.61
C PHE A 38 41.78 25.49 4.41
N GLY A 39 42.13 25.88 3.17
CA GLY A 39 42.37 27.29 2.82
C GLY A 39 43.65 27.93 3.38
N GLY A 40 44.69 27.14 3.67
CA GLY A 40 45.99 27.65 4.13
C GLY A 40 46.95 28.03 2.98
N PRO A 41 47.94 28.92 3.21
CA PRO A 41 48.83 29.44 2.17
C PRO A 41 49.69 28.35 1.54
N THR A 42 49.81 28.39 0.22
CA THR A 42 50.52 27.43 -0.62
C THR A 42 51.92 27.91 -0.96
N GLU A 43 52.87 27.80 -0.03
CA GLU A 43 54.30 27.87 -0.38
C GLU A 43 55.04 26.73 0.32
N ALA A 44 55.76 25.92 -0.47
CA ALA A 44 56.71 24.93 0.00
C ALA A 44 58.08 25.27 -0.62
N PRO A 45 59.20 25.06 0.10
CA PRO A 45 60.52 25.56 -0.28
C PRO A 45 61.08 24.87 -1.53
N SER A 46 61.87 25.63 -2.30
CA SER A 46 62.40 25.32 -3.62
C SER A 46 63.57 24.33 -3.64
N GLY A 47 63.50 23.31 -4.51
CA GLY A 47 64.63 22.53 -5.09
C GLY A 47 64.43 20.99 -5.15
N PRO A 48 65.13 20.24 -6.03
CA PRO A 48 65.36 20.44 -7.46
C PRO A 48 64.57 19.45 -8.35
N ASN A 49 64.58 19.72 -9.65
CA ASN A 49 63.79 19.15 -10.75
C ASN A 49 63.76 17.61 -10.85
N PHE A 50 62.56 17.05 -10.99
CA PHE A 50 62.32 15.72 -11.56
C PHE A 50 61.67 15.89 -12.94
N GLU A 51 62.47 15.82 -14.01
CA GLU A 51 61.96 15.63 -15.37
C GLU A 51 61.62 14.14 -15.58
N GLY A 52 60.37 13.88 -15.91
CA GLY A 52 59.87 12.54 -16.20
C GLY A 52 58.42 12.62 -16.66
N THR A 53 58.23 12.62 -17.98
CA THR A 53 56.94 12.64 -18.67
C THR A 53 56.06 11.45 -18.25
N TYR A 54 54.82 11.71 -17.86
CA TYR A 54 53.80 10.65 -17.85
C TYR A 54 52.41 11.14 -18.23
N VAL A 55 51.83 10.40 -19.18
CA VAL A 55 50.52 10.58 -19.83
C VAL A 55 49.41 10.17 -18.85
N ALA A 56 48.40 11.03 -18.68
CA ALA A 56 47.26 10.77 -17.79
C ALA A 56 46.21 9.87 -18.48
N PRO A 57 45.82 8.73 -17.90
CA PRO A 57 44.60 8.02 -18.31
C PRO A 57 43.39 8.51 -17.50
N ASP A 58 42.38 8.93 -18.26
CA ASP A 58 41.03 9.26 -17.84
C ASP A 58 40.41 8.18 -16.92
N THR A 59 40.23 8.47 -15.64
CA THR A 59 39.49 7.58 -14.72
C THR A 59 38.57 8.33 -13.74
N ARG A 60 37.27 8.08 -13.90
CA ARG A 60 36.21 8.35 -12.92
C ARG A 60 36.57 7.78 -11.53
N PRO A 61 36.24 8.46 -10.41
CA PRO A 61 36.59 7.98 -9.07
C PRO A 61 35.79 6.72 -8.69
N LYS A 62 36.50 5.62 -8.44
CA LYS A 62 35.94 4.39 -7.84
C LYS A 62 35.74 4.59 -6.33
N LYS A 63 34.60 4.12 -5.82
CA LYS A 63 34.15 4.17 -4.41
C LYS A 63 35.06 3.48 -3.36
N SER A 64 36.30 3.08 -3.70
CA SER A 64 37.22 2.42 -2.75
C SER A 64 38.17 3.38 -2.03
N THR A 65 38.21 4.66 -2.39
CA THR A 65 39.17 5.64 -1.84
C THR A 65 38.79 6.10 -0.43
N THR A 66 37.49 6.22 -0.12
CA THR A 66 37.00 6.67 1.20
C THR A 66 37.27 5.66 2.32
N LYS A 67 37.28 4.36 2.01
CA LYS A 67 37.62 3.30 2.99
C LYS A 67 39.10 3.21 3.32
N ARG A 68 39.98 3.63 2.40
CA ARG A 68 41.42 3.75 2.67
C ARG A 68 41.76 5.01 3.47
N PHE A 69 40.95 6.07 3.32
CA PHE A 69 41.11 7.32 4.05
C PHE A 69 40.82 7.19 5.56
N HIS A 70 39.75 6.49 5.95
CA HIS A 70 39.44 6.26 7.38
C HIS A 70 40.43 5.28 8.05
N ALA A 71 40.94 4.29 7.31
CA ALA A 71 41.96 3.38 7.84
C ALA A 71 43.32 4.07 8.04
N ALA A 72 43.67 5.04 7.20
CA ALA A 72 44.91 5.81 7.32
C ALA A 72 44.89 6.77 8.51
N ILE A 73 43.77 7.47 8.75
CA ILE A 73 43.61 8.38 9.90
C ILE A 73 43.65 7.60 11.22
N PHE A 74 42.97 6.45 11.29
CA PHE A 74 42.97 5.60 12.49
C PHE A 74 44.35 4.97 12.78
N LEU A 75 45.14 4.66 11.75
CA LEU A 75 46.52 4.17 11.91
C LEU A 75 47.50 5.29 12.30
N GLN A 76 47.21 6.54 11.94
CA GLN A 76 48.04 7.69 12.27
C GLN A 76 47.83 8.15 13.71
N ASP A 77 46.57 8.16 14.20
CA ASP A 77 46.28 8.41 15.62
C ASP A 77 46.87 7.31 16.50
N LEU A 78 46.74 6.03 16.10
CA LEU A 78 47.32 4.90 16.86
C LEU A 78 48.86 4.97 16.91
N ALA A 79 49.51 5.44 15.83
CA ALA A 79 50.96 5.59 15.78
C ALA A 79 51.46 6.75 16.67
N VAL A 80 50.71 7.85 16.75
CA VAL A 80 51.05 8.98 17.63
C VAL A 80 50.89 8.62 19.11
N THR A 81 49.80 7.92 19.47
CA THR A 81 49.59 7.46 20.86
C THR A 81 50.59 6.38 21.29
N LEU A 82 51.06 5.55 20.36
CA LEU A 82 52.11 4.55 20.65
C LEU A 82 53.50 5.19 20.79
N GLN A 83 53.75 6.31 20.10
CA GLN A 83 55.03 7.02 20.15
C GLN A 83 55.19 7.86 21.43
N GLU A 84 54.10 8.36 22.01
CA GLU A 84 54.10 9.07 23.30
C GLU A 84 54.23 8.14 24.52
N LYS A 85 53.85 6.85 24.40
CA LYS A 85 53.98 5.86 25.48
C LYS A 85 55.30 5.09 25.50
N TRP A 86 56.10 5.18 24.43
CA TRP A 86 57.38 4.47 24.32
C TRP A 86 58.57 5.25 24.89
N THR A 87 58.38 6.48 25.37
CA THR A 87 59.45 7.33 25.89
C THR A 87 59.62 7.30 27.42
N GLU A 88 58.85 6.52 28.18
CA GLU A 88 58.90 6.52 29.66
C GLU A 88 59.43 5.23 30.32
N GLU A 89 59.76 4.16 29.59
CA GLU A 89 60.28 2.91 30.19
C GLU A 89 61.56 2.43 29.49
N ASP A 90 62.61 3.25 29.49
CA ASP A 90 63.87 2.96 28.79
C ASP A 90 64.98 2.35 29.70
N ASP A 91 64.66 1.77 30.86
CA ASP A 91 65.70 1.34 31.82
C ASP A 91 65.63 -0.11 32.34
N ARG A 92 64.82 -1.01 31.75
CA ARG A 92 64.75 -2.42 32.21
C ARG A 92 64.82 -3.55 31.18
N VAL A 93 64.98 -3.27 29.88
CA VAL A 93 65.00 -4.34 28.85
C VAL A 93 66.38 -4.56 28.21
N SER A 94 67.42 -3.89 28.68
CA SER A 94 68.77 -3.93 28.06
C SER A 94 69.67 -5.09 28.52
N GLN A 95 69.15 -6.29 28.81
CA GLN A 95 70.03 -7.42 29.15
C GLN A 95 69.78 -8.78 28.48
N HIS A 96 68.72 -9.00 27.70
CA HIS A 96 68.59 -10.26 26.96
C HIS A 96 68.08 -9.96 25.56
N LEU A 97 68.95 -10.04 24.55
CA LEU A 97 68.68 -10.46 23.15
C LEU A 97 69.92 -10.21 22.27
N THR A 98 71.03 -10.88 22.56
CA THR A 98 72.09 -11.13 21.57
C THR A 98 71.75 -12.42 20.81
N GLY A 99 71.02 -12.31 19.71
CA GLY A 99 70.76 -13.44 18.80
C GLY A 99 69.61 -13.22 17.83
N HIS A 100 69.93 -13.08 16.54
CA HIS A 100 69.09 -13.17 15.32
C HIS A 100 67.54 -12.97 15.43
N PRO A 101 66.94 -11.96 14.76
CA PRO A 101 65.52 -11.69 14.89
C PRO A 101 64.69 -12.60 13.97
N LYS A 102 64.27 -13.76 14.46
CA LYS A 102 63.10 -14.48 13.93
C LYS A 102 61.86 -14.05 14.72
N ARG A 103 61.05 -13.17 14.10
CA ARG A 103 59.61 -12.92 14.34
C ARG A 103 59.09 -13.31 15.74
N ALA A 104 59.26 -12.42 16.73
CA ALA A 104 58.45 -12.45 17.93
C ALA A 104 57.03 -11.96 17.59
N ALA A 105 56.00 -12.71 17.97
CA ALA A 105 54.62 -12.24 17.90
C ALA A 105 54.42 -11.19 19.01
N ILE A 106 54.08 -9.96 18.62
CA ILE A 106 53.65 -8.93 19.57
C ILE A 106 52.18 -9.20 19.86
N GLU A 107 51.88 -9.64 21.09
CA GLU A 107 50.51 -9.65 21.60
C GLU A 107 50.19 -8.26 22.15
N THR A 108 49.18 -7.60 21.56
CA THR A 108 48.74 -6.27 21.99
C THR A 108 47.31 -6.38 22.52
N THR A 109 47.15 -6.23 23.83
CA THR A 109 45.84 -6.19 24.50
C THR A 109 45.30 -4.76 24.47
N PHE A 110 44.16 -4.57 23.80
CA PHE A 110 43.43 -3.30 23.83
C PHE A 110 42.41 -3.32 24.97
N HIS A 111 42.64 -2.55 26.02
CA HIS A 111 41.61 -2.26 27.01
C HIS A 111 40.65 -1.20 26.44
N CYS A 112 39.63 -1.66 25.73
CA CYS A 112 38.49 -0.84 25.37
C CYS A 112 37.38 -1.08 26.40
N GLU A 113 37.15 -0.12 27.31
CA GLU A 113 35.88 -0.07 28.03
C GLU A 113 34.78 0.25 27.01
N ALA A 114 34.10 -0.80 26.54
CA ALA A 114 32.90 -0.63 25.75
C ALA A 114 31.86 0.07 26.65
N PRO A 115 31.18 1.13 26.19
CA PRO A 115 30.04 1.67 26.93
C PRO A 115 29.07 0.52 27.20
N PRO A 116 28.42 0.47 28.38
CA PRO A 116 27.59 -0.66 28.78
C PRO A 116 26.58 -0.96 27.68
N THR A 117 26.83 -2.03 26.94
CA THR A 117 25.90 -2.52 25.94
C THR A 117 24.73 -3.07 26.72
N LEU A 118 23.60 -2.37 26.67
CA LEU A 118 22.32 -2.93 27.11
C LEU A 118 22.25 -4.38 26.58
N PRO A 119 21.95 -5.37 27.43
CA PRO A 119 21.91 -6.76 26.99
C PRO A 119 20.98 -6.86 25.78
N PRO A 120 21.39 -7.54 24.70
CA PRO A 120 20.57 -7.63 23.51
C PRO A 120 19.24 -8.26 23.89
N THR A 121 18.14 -7.52 23.80
CA THR A 121 16.80 -8.10 23.98
C THR A 121 16.62 -9.21 22.95
N ASP A 122 16.42 -10.43 23.42
CA ASP A 122 16.16 -11.58 22.56
C ASP A 122 14.98 -11.28 21.65
N ARG A 123 15.23 -11.34 20.34
CA ARG A 123 14.20 -11.12 19.34
C ARG A 123 13.69 -12.48 18.91
N PHE A 124 12.47 -12.86 19.27
CA PHE A 124 11.90 -14.16 18.87
C PHE A 124 11.49 -14.24 17.39
N SER A 125 11.64 -15.42 16.80
CA SER A 125 11.17 -15.76 15.46
C SER A 125 9.74 -16.32 15.53
N PHE A 126 8.75 -15.42 15.62
CA PHE A 126 7.31 -15.79 15.66
C PHE A 126 6.79 -16.53 14.42
N ARG A 127 7.56 -16.54 13.31
CA ARG A 127 7.20 -17.31 12.10
C ARG A 127 7.50 -18.79 12.22
N GLU A 128 8.46 -19.13 13.07
CA GLU A 128 8.95 -20.49 13.31
C GLU A 128 8.54 -20.99 14.71
N ALA A 129 7.73 -20.20 15.44
CA ALA A 129 7.26 -20.56 16.77
C ALA A 129 6.31 -21.77 16.72
N PRO A 130 6.49 -22.77 17.61
CA PRO A 130 5.65 -23.96 17.68
C PRO A 130 4.32 -23.65 18.38
N TRP A 131 3.40 -22.98 17.69
CA TRP A 131 2.13 -22.51 18.28
C TRP A 131 1.27 -23.62 18.88
N ALA A 132 1.32 -24.84 18.34
CA ALA A 132 0.59 -25.99 18.90
C ALA A 132 1.12 -26.37 20.30
N ASP A 133 2.44 -26.34 20.49
CA ASP A 133 3.06 -26.68 21.78
C ASP A 133 2.89 -25.56 22.80
N ILE A 134 2.99 -24.29 22.36
CA ILE A 134 2.69 -23.12 23.20
C ILE A 134 1.24 -23.15 23.70
N ASN A 135 0.28 -23.48 22.81
CA ASN A 135 -1.12 -23.61 23.22
C ASN A 135 -1.35 -24.80 24.17
N ARG A 136 -0.58 -25.88 24.02
CA ARG A 136 -0.66 -27.05 24.90
C ARG A 136 -0.11 -26.75 26.29
N GLU A 137 1.00 -26.03 26.38
CA GLU A 137 1.61 -25.59 27.64
C GLU A 137 0.66 -24.74 28.47
N LEU A 138 -0.12 -23.88 27.82
CA LEU A 138 -1.04 -22.94 28.45
C LEU A 138 -2.50 -23.40 28.43
N ARG A 139 -2.75 -24.71 28.23
CA ARG A 139 -4.10 -25.26 28.09
C ARG A 139 -4.96 -25.07 29.35
N ASP A 140 -4.35 -24.99 30.52
CA ASP A 140 -5.05 -24.74 31.78
C ASP A 140 -5.85 -23.42 31.78
N LEU A 141 -5.41 -22.42 31.01
CA LEU A 141 -6.15 -21.16 30.81
C LEU A 141 -7.52 -21.36 30.13
N GLU A 142 -7.77 -22.49 29.44
CA GLU A 142 -9.05 -22.78 28.81
C GLU A 142 -10.16 -23.03 29.83
N THR A 143 -9.80 -23.64 30.96
CA THR A 143 -10.74 -24.09 32.00
C THR A 143 -10.70 -23.23 33.26
N GLU A 144 -9.64 -22.43 33.43
CA GLU A 144 -9.49 -21.54 34.58
C GLU A 144 -10.57 -20.43 34.54
N ILE A 145 -11.40 -20.39 35.58
CA ILE A 145 -12.43 -19.36 35.76
C ILE A 145 -11.78 -18.17 36.44
N ILE A 146 -11.95 -16.99 35.83
CA ILE A 146 -11.55 -15.72 36.42
C ILE A 146 -12.78 -14.87 36.68
N ASP A 147 -12.80 -14.22 37.83
CA ASP A 147 -13.76 -13.18 38.16
C ASP A 147 -12.97 -11.92 38.51
N ILE A 148 -13.40 -10.77 37.97
CA ILE A 148 -12.69 -9.51 38.10
C ILE A 148 -13.67 -8.49 38.65
N THR A 149 -13.50 -8.18 39.93
CA THR A 149 -14.42 -7.32 40.68
C THR A 149 -13.97 -5.87 40.71
N ASP A 150 -12.66 -5.61 40.64
CA ASP A 150 -12.09 -4.27 40.72
C ASP A 150 -10.93 -4.01 39.73
N SER A 151 -10.44 -2.77 39.71
CA SER A 151 -9.37 -2.33 38.81
C SER A 151 -7.98 -2.91 39.14
N LEU A 152 -7.73 -3.25 40.41
CA LEU A 152 -6.45 -3.81 40.86
C LEU A 152 -6.36 -5.27 40.43
N GLU A 153 -7.43 -6.03 40.61
CA GLU A 153 -7.58 -7.40 40.10
C GLU A 153 -7.49 -7.44 38.58
N LEU A 154 -8.07 -6.45 37.88
CA LEU A 154 -7.95 -6.37 36.42
C LEU A 154 -6.49 -6.21 35.99
N ASP A 155 -5.74 -5.28 36.59
CA ASP A 155 -4.33 -5.06 36.28
C ASP A 155 -3.48 -6.31 36.61
N ALA A 156 -3.72 -6.94 37.76
CA ALA A 156 -3.03 -8.18 38.14
C ALA A 156 -3.31 -9.31 37.15
N THR A 157 -4.55 -9.45 36.69
CA THR A 157 -4.97 -10.48 35.73
C THR A 157 -4.35 -10.24 34.35
N VAL A 158 -4.33 -9.00 33.86
CA VAL A 158 -3.63 -8.63 32.61
C VAL A 158 -2.14 -8.93 32.70
N GLY A 159 -1.51 -8.61 33.85
CA GLY A 159 -0.11 -8.92 34.12
C GLY A 159 0.15 -10.43 34.10
N ARG A 160 -0.70 -11.21 34.78
CA ARG A 160 -0.61 -12.68 34.86
C ARG A 160 -0.70 -13.32 33.49
N LEU A 161 -1.72 -12.95 32.70
CA LEU A 161 -1.91 -13.46 31.34
C LEU A 161 -0.69 -13.13 30.46
N THR A 162 -0.25 -11.87 30.46
CA THR A 162 0.89 -11.44 29.64
C THR A 162 2.18 -12.15 30.07
N GLY A 163 2.42 -12.27 31.38
CA GLY A 163 3.59 -12.94 31.94
C GLY A 163 3.67 -14.41 31.57
N ARG A 164 2.56 -15.16 31.71
CA ARG A 164 2.48 -16.58 31.32
C ARG A 164 2.76 -16.79 29.84
N ILE A 165 2.16 -15.97 28.98
CA ILE A 165 2.38 -16.03 27.53
C ILE A 165 3.83 -15.70 27.17
N SER A 166 4.39 -14.65 27.76
CA SER A 166 5.79 -14.29 27.54
C SER A 166 6.75 -15.37 28.03
N ALA A 167 6.46 -16.06 29.14
CA ALA A 167 7.26 -17.18 29.63
C ALA A 167 7.26 -18.36 28.65
N ALA A 168 6.08 -18.82 28.22
CA ALA A 168 5.95 -19.90 27.25
C ALA A 168 6.67 -19.57 25.91
N ILE A 169 6.56 -18.32 25.44
CA ILE A 169 7.27 -17.86 24.24
C ILE A 169 8.79 -17.89 24.45
N ARG A 170 9.30 -17.41 25.59
CA ARG A 170 10.75 -17.45 25.87
C ARG A 170 11.28 -18.88 25.94
N GLN A 171 10.48 -19.81 26.46
CA GLN A 171 10.85 -21.22 26.60
C GLN A 171 10.84 -21.96 25.26
N LEU A 172 9.79 -21.77 24.44
CA LEU A 172 9.54 -22.60 23.26
C LEU A 172 9.86 -21.93 21.92
N ALA A 173 9.83 -20.60 21.83
CA ALA A 173 10.03 -19.91 20.55
C ALA A 173 11.52 -19.71 20.23
N PRO A 174 11.95 -19.97 18.98
CA PRO A 174 13.35 -19.79 18.60
C PRO A 174 13.76 -18.32 18.61
N VAL A 175 14.97 -18.02 19.13
CA VAL A 175 15.58 -16.69 19.07
C VAL A 175 16.06 -16.40 17.65
N ALA A 176 15.60 -15.30 17.07
CA ALA A 176 16.06 -14.82 15.78
C ALA A 176 17.51 -14.35 15.89
N ARG A 177 18.38 -14.82 14.99
CA ARG A 177 19.79 -14.42 14.88
C ARG A 177 20.03 -13.51 13.66
N PRO A 178 19.56 -12.25 13.66
CA PRO A 178 19.75 -11.37 12.52
C PRO A 178 21.23 -10.94 12.41
N SER A 179 21.96 -11.49 11.42
CA SER A 179 23.31 -11.02 11.10
C SER A 179 23.27 -9.81 10.16
N PRO A 180 23.99 -8.70 10.45
CA PRO A 180 24.11 -7.56 9.54
C PRO A 180 24.82 -7.93 8.22
N TYR A 181 25.55 -9.06 8.20
CA TYR A 181 26.24 -9.59 7.03
C TYR A 181 25.43 -10.67 6.28
N GLY A 182 24.30 -11.09 6.84
CA GLY A 182 23.41 -12.11 6.28
C GLY A 182 22.82 -11.66 4.94
N LYS A 183 23.23 -12.31 3.85
CA LYS A 183 22.71 -12.05 2.50
C LYS A 183 21.56 -13.00 2.21
N ARG A 184 20.35 -12.46 2.03
CA ARG A 184 19.12 -13.24 1.76
C ARG A 184 19.18 -14.14 0.51
N TRP A 185 20.05 -13.81 -0.44
CA TRP A 185 20.28 -14.55 -1.68
C TRP A 185 21.45 -15.56 -1.57
N TRP A 186 22.08 -15.68 -0.40
CA TRP A 186 23.21 -16.57 -0.18
C TRP A 186 22.72 -18.00 0.08
N THR A 187 23.28 -18.97 -0.63
CA THR A 187 22.88 -20.38 -0.55
C THR A 187 24.04 -21.25 -0.04
N PRO A 188 23.78 -22.47 0.48
CA PRO A 188 24.82 -23.42 0.82
C PRO A 188 25.76 -23.74 -0.35
N GLU A 189 25.21 -23.87 -1.56
CA GLU A 189 25.96 -24.07 -2.81
C GLU A 189 27.01 -22.96 -3.06
N LEU A 190 26.66 -21.69 -2.81
CA LEU A 190 27.61 -20.58 -2.94
C LEU A 190 28.73 -20.65 -1.90
N THR A 191 28.47 -21.24 -0.75
CA THR A 191 29.47 -21.47 0.30
C THR A 191 30.46 -22.53 -0.20
N ALA A 192 29.97 -23.66 -0.71
CA ALA A 192 30.82 -24.70 -1.30
C ALA A 192 31.68 -24.18 -2.47
N LEU A 193 31.10 -23.41 -3.40
CA LEU A 193 31.84 -22.79 -4.52
C LEU A 193 32.87 -21.74 -4.07
N ARG A 194 32.58 -21.01 -2.98
CA ARG A 194 33.55 -20.07 -2.39
C ARG A 194 34.74 -20.83 -1.82
N ASP A 195 34.49 -21.94 -1.14
CA ASP A 195 35.52 -22.70 -0.44
C ASP A 195 36.44 -23.40 -1.46
N THR A 196 35.89 -24.00 -2.53
CA THR A 196 36.69 -24.56 -3.64
C THR A 196 37.51 -23.51 -4.39
N TYR A 197 36.92 -22.33 -4.67
CA TYR A 197 37.66 -21.21 -5.25
C TYR A 197 38.77 -20.71 -4.32
N THR A 198 38.50 -20.60 -3.02
CA THR A 198 39.47 -20.12 -2.02
C THR A 198 40.63 -21.10 -1.88
N TRP A 199 40.36 -22.40 -1.87
CA TRP A 199 41.36 -23.45 -1.89
C TRP A 199 42.28 -23.36 -3.12
N ALA A 200 41.70 -23.27 -4.32
CA ALA A 200 42.48 -23.17 -5.57
C ALA A 200 43.31 -21.87 -5.63
N ARG A 201 42.73 -20.75 -5.16
CA ARG A 201 43.44 -19.47 -5.04
C ARG A 201 44.63 -19.58 -4.09
N ASN A 202 44.46 -20.22 -2.94
CA ASN A 202 45.50 -20.36 -1.93
C ASN A 202 46.64 -21.27 -2.44
N ARG A 203 46.33 -22.38 -3.13
CA ARG A 203 47.36 -23.22 -3.79
C ARG A 203 48.12 -22.46 -4.87
N ARG A 204 47.44 -21.68 -5.70
CA ARG A 204 48.07 -20.77 -6.68
C ARG A 204 49.01 -19.75 -6.00
N THR A 205 48.55 -19.11 -4.92
CA THR A 205 49.37 -18.14 -4.18
C THR A 205 50.58 -18.80 -3.52
N GLN A 206 50.43 -20.03 -3.01
CA GLN A 206 51.52 -20.80 -2.42
C GLN A 206 52.56 -21.22 -3.47
N ALA A 207 52.15 -21.74 -4.63
CA ALA A 207 53.04 -22.11 -5.72
C ALA A 207 53.87 -20.91 -6.21
N ARG A 208 53.24 -19.74 -6.38
CA ARG A 208 53.92 -18.48 -6.73
C ARG A 208 54.91 -18.01 -5.68
N ARG A 209 54.64 -18.22 -4.39
CA ARG A 209 55.58 -17.89 -3.30
C ARG A 209 56.81 -18.79 -3.30
N TYR A 210 56.70 -20.00 -3.82
CA TYR A 210 57.81 -20.95 -3.97
C TYR A 210 58.48 -20.88 -5.35
N GLY A 211 58.16 -19.87 -6.18
CA GLY A 211 58.78 -19.68 -7.50
C GLY A 211 58.34 -20.68 -8.57
N VAL A 212 57.28 -21.46 -8.33
CA VAL A 212 56.77 -22.46 -9.28
C VAL A 212 55.55 -21.89 -10.02
N ASP A 213 55.72 -21.57 -11.30
CA ASP A 213 54.62 -21.12 -12.16
C ASP A 213 53.99 -22.31 -12.91
N LEU A 214 52.81 -22.72 -12.46
CA LEU A 214 52.05 -23.82 -13.06
C LEU A 214 50.82 -23.23 -13.75
N ALA A 215 50.89 -23.07 -15.07
CA ALA A 215 49.80 -22.55 -15.90
C ALA A 215 48.45 -23.25 -15.62
N ALA A 216 48.47 -24.56 -15.34
CA ALA A 216 47.30 -25.35 -14.97
C ALA A 216 46.60 -24.88 -13.66
N LEU A 217 47.34 -24.43 -12.65
CA LEU A 217 46.77 -23.88 -11.41
C LEU A 217 46.17 -22.49 -11.63
N ASP A 218 46.76 -21.72 -12.54
CA ASP A 218 46.25 -20.41 -12.95
C ASP A 218 44.93 -20.52 -13.71
N ASP A 219 44.82 -21.50 -14.62
CA ASP A 219 43.60 -21.82 -15.35
C ASP A 219 42.50 -22.37 -14.43
N THR A 220 42.85 -23.29 -13.52
CA THR A 220 41.92 -23.87 -12.55
C THR A 220 41.34 -22.80 -11.62
N ALA A 221 42.19 -21.93 -11.04
CA ALA A 221 41.75 -20.84 -10.18
C ALA A 221 40.90 -19.82 -10.96
N SER A 222 41.22 -19.57 -12.24
CA SER A 222 40.45 -18.67 -13.11
C SER A 222 39.09 -19.24 -13.50
N TYR A 223 39.01 -20.53 -13.82
CA TYR A 223 37.78 -21.26 -14.09
C TYR A 223 36.84 -21.25 -12.88
N LEU A 224 37.33 -21.66 -11.70
CA LEU A 224 36.55 -21.67 -10.45
C LEU A 224 36.12 -20.27 -10.04
N ARG A 225 36.97 -19.25 -10.25
CA ARG A 225 36.59 -17.85 -10.07
C ARG A 225 35.41 -17.47 -10.97
N LYS A 226 35.47 -17.81 -12.26
CA LYS A 226 34.39 -17.52 -13.23
C LYS A 226 33.10 -18.24 -12.83
N GLN A 227 33.18 -19.51 -12.43
CA GLN A 227 32.04 -20.31 -11.97
C GLN A 227 31.40 -19.71 -10.72
N TYR A 228 32.18 -19.42 -9.67
CA TYR A 228 31.70 -18.80 -8.43
C TYR A 228 31.05 -17.42 -8.68
N HIS A 229 31.69 -16.55 -9.47
CA HIS A 229 31.11 -15.23 -9.78
C HIS A 229 29.91 -15.30 -10.72
N ARG A 230 29.80 -16.33 -11.56
CA ARG A 230 28.60 -16.63 -12.36
C ARG A 230 27.47 -17.09 -11.44
N ALA A 231 27.72 -18.06 -10.57
CA ALA A 231 26.76 -18.54 -9.58
C ALA A 231 26.26 -17.42 -8.65
N ILE A 232 27.13 -16.50 -8.20
CA ILE A 232 26.70 -15.32 -7.44
C ILE A 232 25.72 -14.45 -8.23
N ARG A 233 26.03 -14.18 -9.52
CA ARG A 233 25.16 -13.38 -10.38
C ARG A 233 23.82 -14.07 -10.58
N ASP A 234 23.82 -15.38 -10.77
CA ASP A 234 22.62 -16.17 -11.00
C ASP A 234 21.78 -16.32 -9.72
N ALA A 235 22.38 -16.57 -8.56
CA ALA A 235 21.69 -16.60 -7.27
C ALA A 235 21.07 -15.24 -6.92
N LYS A 236 21.79 -14.13 -7.13
CA LYS A 236 21.23 -12.77 -6.97
C LYS A 236 20.06 -12.54 -7.90
N ARG A 237 20.18 -12.93 -9.18
CA ARG A 237 19.14 -12.75 -10.19
C ARG A 237 17.92 -13.62 -9.88
N ARG A 238 18.11 -14.87 -9.48
CA ARG A 238 17.07 -15.82 -9.11
C ARG A 238 16.31 -15.34 -7.87
N HIS A 239 17.02 -15.03 -6.79
CA HIS A 239 16.41 -14.47 -5.58
C HIS A 239 15.66 -13.17 -5.86
N TRP A 240 16.21 -12.29 -6.71
CA TRP A 240 15.52 -11.06 -7.10
C TRP A 240 14.25 -11.34 -7.92
N ARG A 241 14.27 -12.32 -8.82
CA ARG A 241 13.08 -12.76 -9.56
C ARG A 241 12.02 -13.35 -8.63
N GLU A 242 12.38 -14.33 -7.81
CA GLU A 242 11.48 -14.94 -6.81
C GLU A 242 10.91 -13.90 -5.84
N PHE A 243 11.74 -12.94 -5.40
CA PHE A 243 11.29 -11.83 -4.56
C PHE A 243 10.21 -11.00 -5.24
N LEU A 244 10.32 -10.76 -6.54
CA LEU A 244 9.38 -9.95 -7.33
C LEU A 244 8.16 -10.74 -7.81
N ASP A 245 8.30 -12.04 -8.08
CA ASP A 245 7.22 -12.94 -8.48
C ASP A 245 6.24 -13.16 -7.33
N ASN A 246 6.72 -13.09 -6.08
CA ASN A 246 5.84 -13.09 -4.93
C ASN A 246 5.08 -11.75 -4.82
N THR A 247 3.79 -11.79 -5.16
CA THR A 247 2.90 -10.63 -5.12
C THR A 247 2.81 -9.92 -3.75
N ASP A 248 3.09 -10.62 -2.64
CA ASP A 248 3.12 -10.03 -1.29
C ASP A 248 4.29 -9.05 -1.12
N ASN A 249 5.35 -9.22 -1.91
CA ASN A 249 6.52 -8.37 -1.85
C ASN A 249 6.41 -7.11 -2.71
N ILE A 250 5.32 -6.91 -3.47
CA ILE A 250 5.14 -5.73 -4.34
C ILE A 250 5.29 -4.42 -3.56
N TRP A 251 4.78 -4.35 -2.33
CA TRP A 251 4.93 -3.15 -1.49
C TRP A 251 6.34 -2.98 -0.93
N LYS A 252 7.09 -4.06 -0.74
CA LYS A 252 8.52 -4.00 -0.40
C LYS A 252 9.32 -3.57 -1.64
N ALA A 253 8.99 -4.10 -2.82
CA ALA A 253 9.55 -3.72 -4.10
C ALA A 253 9.33 -2.22 -4.38
N ALA A 254 8.14 -1.71 -4.07
CA ALA A 254 7.79 -0.29 -4.19
C ALA A 254 8.65 0.63 -3.30
N ARG A 255 9.26 0.15 -2.21
CA ARG A 255 10.21 0.95 -1.41
C ARG A 255 11.49 1.24 -2.18
N TYR A 256 11.95 0.31 -3.02
CA TYR A 256 13.10 0.54 -3.90
C TYR A 256 12.81 1.57 -5.00
N LEU A 257 11.54 1.93 -5.22
CA LEU A 257 11.16 3.02 -6.12
C LEU A 257 11.35 4.41 -5.50
N GLN A 258 11.61 4.51 -4.19
CA GLN A 258 11.81 5.78 -3.50
C GLN A 258 13.31 6.11 -3.38
N PRO A 259 13.78 7.25 -3.91
CA PRO A 259 15.14 7.73 -3.67
C PRO A 259 15.38 7.93 -2.17
N GLY A 260 16.52 7.49 -1.65
CA GLY A 260 16.93 7.75 -0.25
C GLY A 260 16.33 6.84 0.82
N SER A 261 15.51 5.83 0.48
CA SER A 261 14.89 4.95 1.50
C SER A 261 15.87 4.09 2.33
N LEU A 262 17.18 4.13 2.02
CA LEU A 262 18.21 3.37 2.76
C LEU A 262 18.79 4.14 3.97
N SER A 263 18.49 5.43 4.16
CA SER A 263 18.91 6.22 5.33
C SER A 263 17.83 6.34 6.42
N MET A 264 16.73 5.59 6.30
CA MET A 264 15.48 5.69 7.10
C MET A 264 15.59 5.21 8.57
N GLY A 265 16.76 5.30 9.20
CA GLY A 265 16.95 4.81 10.56
C GLY A 265 17.79 5.68 11.47
N ILE A 266 18.43 6.73 10.95
CA ILE A 266 19.30 7.60 11.76
C ILE A 266 18.70 9.00 11.79
N VAL A 267 18.37 9.47 12.99
CA VAL A 267 18.06 10.87 13.28
C VAL A 267 19.39 11.64 13.23
N PRO A 268 19.54 12.57 12.26
CA PRO A 268 20.74 13.39 12.16
C PRO A 268 20.80 14.38 13.32
N THR A 269 21.86 15.18 13.37
CA THR A 269 21.98 16.33 14.27
C THR A 269 20.72 17.20 14.23
N LEU A 270 20.17 17.50 15.40
CA LEU A 270 19.00 18.36 15.55
C LEU A 270 19.40 19.80 15.86
N ARG A 271 18.60 20.76 15.42
CA ARG A 271 18.70 22.19 15.75
C ARG A 271 17.44 22.62 16.49
N SER A 272 17.60 23.11 17.71
CA SER A 272 16.51 23.67 18.51
C SER A 272 16.86 25.11 18.88
N GLY A 273 16.24 26.08 18.19
CA GLY A 273 16.70 27.48 18.25
C GLY A 273 18.12 27.62 17.71
N GLU A 274 19.01 28.22 18.49
CA GLU A 274 20.44 28.36 18.16
C GLU A 274 21.30 27.15 18.56
N GLN A 275 20.75 26.23 19.37
CA GLN A 275 21.49 25.07 19.87
C GLN A 275 21.53 23.92 18.85
N THR A 276 22.71 23.31 18.73
CA THR A 276 22.96 22.13 17.88
C THR A 276 23.16 20.89 18.75
N ILE A 277 22.33 19.86 18.56
CA ILE A 277 22.25 18.67 19.42
C ILE A 277 22.70 17.44 18.63
N ASN A 278 23.81 16.83 19.06
CA ASN A 278 24.48 15.72 18.36
C ASN A 278 24.32 14.37 19.04
N ASP A 279 24.16 14.35 20.36
CA ASP A 279 24.00 13.14 21.16
C ASP A 279 22.55 12.62 21.13
N ASP A 280 22.37 11.31 21.25
CA ASP A 280 21.06 10.69 21.06
C ASP A 280 20.10 10.93 22.25
N GLN A 281 20.63 11.20 23.43
CA GLN A 281 19.86 11.54 24.64
C GLN A 281 19.27 12.95 24.54
N GLY A 282 20.08 13.95 24.19
CA GLY A 282 19.67 15.32 23.93
C GLY A 282 18.67 15.39 22.76
N LYS A 283 18.88 14.58 21.70
CA LYS A 283 17.89 14.47 20.61
C LYS A 283 16.56 13.93 21.12
N ALA A 284 16.58 12.89 21.95
CA ALA A 284 15.38 12.32 22.56
C ALA A 284 14.60 13.36 23.39
N HIS A 285 15.30 14.14 24.22
CA HIS A 285 14.71 15.21 25.02
C HIS A 285 14.07 16.30 24.14
N ALA A 286 14.82 16.87 23.19
CA ALA A 286 14.33 17.93 22.31
C ALA A 286 13.12 17.48 21.46
N LEU A 287 13.09 16.21 21.06
CA LEU A 287 11.95 15.63 20.35
C LEU A 287 10.72 15.51 21.27
N LEU A 288 10.89 15.03 22.51
CA LEU A 288 9.80 14.90 23.47
C LEU A 288 9.16 16.26 23.81
N GLU A 289 9.96 17.27 24.13
CA GLU A 289 9.47 18.64 24.39
C GLU A 289 8.71 19.21 23.18
N THR A 290 9.21 18.95 21.97
CA THR A 290 8.54 19.39 20.73
C THR A 290 7.20 18.67 20.51
N PHE A 291 7.09 17.40 20.91
CA PHE A 291 5.91 16.59 20.68
C PHE A 291 4.81 16.76 21.72
N PHE A 292 5.18 17.06 22.97
CA PHE A 292 4.27 17.23 24.11
C PHE A 292 4.51 18.57 24.81
N PRO A 293 4.30 19.70 24.10
CA PRO A 293 4.37 21.01 24.74
C PRO A 293 3.22 21.18 25.77
N PRO A 294 3.34 22.10 26.73
CA PRO A 294 2.24 22.45 27.62
C PRO A 294 1.01 22.88 26.81
N LEU A 295 -0.17 22.44 27.25
CA LEU A 295 -1.42 22.78 26.59
C LEU A 295 -1.76 24.27 26.82
N PRO A 296 -2.35 24.97 25.83
CA PRO A 296 -2.93 26.29 26.05
C PRO A 296 -3.98 26.25 27.15
N ASN A 297 -4.09 27.33 27.94
CA ASN A 297 -5.16 27.48 28.92
C ASN A 297 -6.52 27.39 28.24
N VAL A 298 -7.33 26.41 28.67
CA VAL A 298 -8.69 26.23 28.18
C VAL A 298 -9.55 27.35 28.77
N GLN A 299 -10.23 28.10 27.90
CA GLN A 299 -11.21 29.09 28.36
C GLN A 299 -12.52 28.38 28.72
N ASP A 300 -13.11 28.77 29.86
CA ASP A 300 -14.41 28.26 30.27
C ASP A 300 -15.46 28.62 29.24
N GLU A 301 -16.18 27.61 28.75
CA GLU A 301 -17.35 27.84 27.92
C GLU A 301 -18.49 28.28 28.87
N PRO A 302 -19.21 29.38 28.58
CA PRO A 302 -20.31 29.81 29.43
C PRO A 302 -21.31 28.64 29.61
N PRO A 303 -21.88 28.46 30.81
CA PRO A 303 -22.86 27.40 31.05
C PRO A 303 -23.96 27.54 30.01
N ARG A 304 -24.11 26.53 29.14
CA ARG A 304 -25.30 26.48 28.29
C ARG A 304 -26.40 25.93 29.19
N ASP A 305 -27.50 26.68 29.37
CA ASP A 305 -28.73 26.24 30.05
C ASP A 305 -29.46 25.08 29.34
N ARG A 306 -28.74 24.27 28.56
CA ARG A 306 -29.28 23.09 27.89
C ARG A 306 -29.06 21.90 28.82
N LEU A 307 -30.17 21.34 29.31
CA LEU A 307 -30.20 19.97 29.83
C LEU A 307 -29.42 19.07 28.87
N LEU A 308 -28.39 18.40 29.40
CA LEU A 308 -27.61 17.46 28.62
C LEU A 308 -28.56 16.35 28.13
N PRO A 309 -28.49 15.96 26.85
CA PRO A 309 -29.35 14.91 26.33
C PRO A 309 -28.98 13.56 26.98
N ASP A 310 -29.98 12.70 27.18
CA ASP A 310 -29.75 11.36 27.76
C ASP A 310 -28.70 10.58 26.96
N ALA A 311 -27.75 10.02 27.71
CA ALA A 311 -26.72 9.15 27.19
C ALA A 311 -27.34 7.88 26.58
N LEU A 312 -26.77 7.42 25.48
CA LEU A 312 -27.19 6.14 24.90
C LEU A 312 -26.79 4.98 25.83
N PRO A 313 -27.56 3.87 25.88
CA PRO A 313 -27.20 2.71 26.66
C PRO A 313 -25.93 2.03 26.11
N MET A 314 -25.12 1.47 27.00
CA MET A 314 -23.99 0.60 26.65
C MET A 314 -24.37 -0.83 26.99
N GLU A 315 -24.44 -1.67 25.96
CA GLU A 315 -24.61 -3.10 26.13
C GLU A 315 -23.25 -3.80 26.17
N THR A 316 -23.20 -4.92 26.89
CA THR A 316 -22.00 -5.77 27.05
C THR A 316 -21.39 -6.12 25.70
N ILE A 317 -20.05 -6.14 25.65
CA ILE A 317 -19.33 -6.59 24.46
C ILE A 317 -19.40 -8.11 24.33
N THR A 318 -19.53 -8.58 23.10
CA THR A 318 -19.61 -10.00 22.80
C THR A 318 -18.24 -10.58 22.46
N LYS A 319 -18.02 -11.87 22.72
CA LYS A 319 -16.84 -12.61 22.23
C LYS A 319 -16.66 -12.45 20.72
N HIS A 320 -17.77 -12.43 19.98
CA HIS A 320 -17.77 -12.26 18.53
C HIS A 320 -17.13 -10.94 18.09
N GLU A 321 -17.50 -9.82 18.73
CA GLU A 321 -16.92 -8.50 18.45
C GLU A 321 -15.40 -8.50 18.63
N ILE A 322 -14.93 -9.12 19.72
CA ILE A 322 -13.50 -9.22 20.06
C ILE A 322 -12.75 -10.05 19.02
N GLU A 323 -13.28 -11.23 18.68
CA GLU A 323 -12.67 -12.11 17.69
C GLU A 323 -12.57 -11.43 16.31
N VAL A 324 -13.65 -10.78 15.88
CA VAL A 324 -13.67 -10.05 14.60
C VAL A 324 -12.66 -8.91 14.59
N ALA A 325 -12.51 -8.17 15.70
CA ALA A 325 -11.51 -7.12 15.82
C ALA A 325 -10.09 -7.72 15.73
N LEU A 326 -9.80 -8.75 16.52
CA LEU A 326 -8.50 -9.42 16.59
C LEU A 326 -8.08 -10.00 15.23
N MET A 327 -8.96 -10.77 14.59
CA MET A 327 -8.65 -11.45 13.31
C MET A 327 -8.51 -10.48 12.13
N ARG A 328 -9.00 -9.23 12.26
CA ARG A 328 -8.84 -8.18 11.24
C ARG A 328 -7.53 -7.39 11.38
N MET A 329 -6.90 -7.41 12.55
CA MET A 329 -5.66 -6.68 12.78
C MET A 329 -4.48 -7.33 12.04
N ALA A 330 -3.54 -6.50 11.60
CA ALA A 330 -2.37 -6.98 10.86
C ALA A 330 -1.39 -7.70 11.79
N SER A 331 -1.16 -8.99 11.54
CA SER A 331 -0.45 -9.93 12.43
C SER A 331 0.97 -9.50 12.79
N TRP A 332 1.73 -8.95 11.83
CA TRP A 332 3.18 -8.73 11.92
C TRP A 332 3.59 -7.27 12.18
N LYS A 333 2.71 -6.47 12.78
CA LYS A 333 3.04 -5.07 13.15
C LYS A 333 3.96 -5.06 14.37
N ALA A 334 4.78 -4.00 14.47
CA ALA A 334 5.68 -3.83 15.60
C ALA A 334 4.88 -3.78 16.92
N PRO A 335 5.27 -4.58 17.92
CA PRO A 335 4.61 -4.59 19.23
C PRO A 335 5.00 -3.37 20.07
N GLY A 336 4.31 -3.20 21.20
CA GLY A 336 4.66 -2.22 22.21
C GLY A 336 5.77 -2.72 23.14
N PRO A 337 5.84 -2.18 24.37
CA PRO A 337 6.80 -2.61 25.39
C PRO A 337 6.71 -4.10 25.77
N ASP A 338 5.54 -4.71 25.60
CA ASP A 338 5.29 -6.14 25.85
C ASP A 338 6.02 -7.09 24.88
N ALA A 339 6.54 -6.58 23.75
CA ALA A 339 7.15 -7.36 22.68
C ALA A 339 6.26 -8.46 22.06
N LEU A 340 4.94 -8.43 22.33
CA LEU A 340 3.96 -9.40 21.83
C LEU A 340 3.24 -8.84 20.59
N PRO A 341 3.55 -9.30 19.37
CA PRO A 341 2.81 -8.88 18.17
C PRO A 341 1.40 -9.49 18.13
N VAL A 342 0.51 -8.88 17.33
CA VAL A 342 -0.90 -9.33 17.18
C VAL A 342 -1.02 -10.81 16.82
N VAL A 343 -0.07 -11.35 16.05
CA VAL A 343 -0.06 -12.78 15.68
C VAL A 343 -0.09 -13.71 16.89
N VAL A 344 0.52 -13.32 18.02
CA VAL A 344 0.51 -14.11 19.27
C VAL A 344 -0.93 -14.35 19.69
N TRP A 345 -1.70 -13.28 19.84
CA TRP A 345 -3.12 -13.36 20.23
C TRP A 345 -3.97 -14.09 19.20
N GLN A 346 -3.68 -13.96 17.90
CA GLN A 346 -4.41 -14.68 16.85
C GLN A 346 -4.20 -16.19 16.92
N GLN A 347 -2.96 -16.63 17.17
CA GLN A 347 -2.61 -18.05 17.26
C GLN A 347 -3.01 -18.67 18.61
N MET A 348 -3.07 -17.86 19.66
CA MET A 348 -3.45 -18.30 21.01
C MET A 348 -4.94 -18.15 21.31
N TRP A 349 -5.72 -17.57 20.39
CA TRP A 349 -7.16 -17.34 20.57
C TRP A 349 -7.94 -18.57 21.05
N PRO A 350 -7.71 -19.81 20.54
CA PRO A 350 -8.43 -20.99 21.03
C PRO A 350 -8.33 -21.18 22.55
N THR A 351 -7.16 -20.86 23.10
CA THR A 351 -6.76 -21.05 24.50
C THR A 351 -7.18 -19.86 25.37
N VAL A 352 -6.90 -18.63 24.94
CA VAL A 352 -7.03 -17.42 25.79
C VAL A 352 -8.36 -16.68 25.64
N LYS A 353 -9.27 -17.12 24.75
CA LYS A 353 -10.52 -16.39 24.44
C LYS A 353 -11.36 -16.05 25.66
N HIS A 354 -11.50 -16.97 26.63
CA HIS A 354 -12.35 -16.76 27.81
C HIS A 354 -11.77 -15.67 28.72
N TRP A 355 -10.45 -15.74 28.95
CA TRP A 355 -9.70 -14.72 29.67
C TRP A 355 -9.81 -13.34 29.03
N VAL A 356 -9.57 -13.25 27.72
CA VAL A 356 -9.62 -11.97 27.00
C VAL A 356 -11.02 -11.37 27.04
N VAL A 357 -12.07 -12.19 26.92
CA VAL A 357 -13.47 -11.74 27.01
C VAL A 357 -13.75 -11.14 28.38
N GLU A 358 -13.43 -11.84 29.48
CA GLU A 358 -13.70 -11.34 30.82
C GLU A 358 -12.87 -10.08 31.12
N ILE A 359 -11.58 -10.06 30.79
CA ILE A 359 -10.73 -8.86 30.96
C ILE A 359 -11.34 -7.66 30.23
N PHE A 360 -11.82 -7.83 29.00
CA PHE A 360 -12.38 -6.72 28.22
C PHE A 360 -13.74 -6.28 28.75
N GLN A 361 -14.59 -7.22 29.17
CA GLN A 361 -15.89 -6.91 29.77
C GLN A 361 -15.72 -6.21 31.12
N ALA A 362 -14.85 -6.71 32.00
CA ALA A 362 -14.49 -6.09 33.27
C ALA A 362 -13.90 -4.69 33.07
N SER A 363 -12.97 -4.52 32.12
CA SER A 363 -12.42 -3.20 31.77
C SER A 363 -13.50 -2.18 31.45
N LEU A 364 -14.50 -2.55 30.63
CA LEU A 364 -15.59 -1.66 30.28
C LEU A 364 -16.58 -1.46 31.44
N ARG A 365 -16.97 -2.54 32.14
CA ARG A 365 -17.86 -2.51 33.32
C ARG A 365 -17.35 -1.55 34.39
N LEU A 366 -16.06 -1.63 34.69
CA LEU A 366 -15.36 -0.79 35.66
C LEU A 366 -15.06 0.63 35.12
N GLY A 367 -15.19 0.86 33.81
CA GLY A 367 -14.76 2.13 33.20
C GLY A 367 -13.25 2.35 33.30
N TYR A 368 -12.46 1.27 33.38
CA TYR A 368 -11.03 1.32 33.66
C TYR A 368 -10.20 0.69 32.53
N PHE A 369 -9.20 1.42 32.05
CA PHE A 369 -8.22 0.94 31.09
C PHE A 369 -6.97 0.46 31.85
N PRO A 370 -6.52 -0.79 31.69
CA PRO A 370 -5.36 -1.34 32.41
C PRO A 370 -4.07 -0.52 32.28
N ARG A 371 -3.30 -0.43 33.38
CA ARG A 371 -2.02 0.30 33.46
C ARG A 371 -0.99 -0.20 32.45
N ALA A 372 -0.88 -1.52 32.28
CA ALA A 372 0.05 -2.13 31.33
C ALA A 372 -0.17 -1.66 29.88
N TRP A 373 -1.38 -1.22 29.54
CA TRP A 373 -1.71 -0.73 28.20
C TRP A 373 -1.54 0.80 28.04
N LYS A 374 -1.26 1.52 29.14
CA LYS A 374 -1.02 2.98 29.14
C LYS A 374 0.43 3.36 28.83
N VAL A 375 1.34 2.38 28.78
CA VAL A 375 2.76 2.58 28.48
C VAL A 375 3.00 2.52 26.97
N ALA A 376 3.68 3.53 26.42
CA ALA A 376 3.99 3.63 25.00
C ALA A 376 5.51 3.63 24.73
N LYS A 377 5.93 2.91 23.69
CA LYS A 377 7.26 3.05 23.10
C LYS A 377 7.17 3.95 21.87
N ILE A 378 7.65 5.19 21.97
CA ILE A 378 7.56 6.21 20.92
C ILE A 378 8.72 6.03 19.93
N VAL A 379 8.38 5.84 18.66
CA VAL A 379 9.34 5.79 17.55
C VAL A 379 9.13 6.99 16.63
N VAL A 380 10.21 7.65 16.23
CA VAL A 380 10.13 8.83 15.38
C VAL A 380 10.20 8.49 13.89
N ILE A 381 9.31 9.09 13.11
CA ILE A 381 9.29 8.94 11.64
C ILE A 381 9.41 10.32 10.98
N PRO A 382 10.34 10.51 10.03
CA PRO A 382 10.51 11.80 9.35
C PRO A 382 9.31 12.13 8.45
N LYS A 383 8.88 13.40 8.49
CA LYS A 383 7.93 13.99 7.56
C LYS A 383 8.64 14.21 6.23
N GLY A 384 8.14 13.60 5.16
CA GLY A 384 8.78 13.68 3.85
C GLY A 384 8.88 15.10 3.31
N GLY A 385 10.05 15.46 2.77
CA GLY A 385 10.31 16.75 2.12
C GLY A 385 10.50 17.94 3.07
N ARG A 386 10.69 17.69 4.37
CA ARG A 386 11.08 18.71 5.35
C ARG A 386 12.54 18.54 5.76
N ASP A 387 13.12 19.60 6.29
CA ASP A 387 14.48 19.58 6.84
C ASP A 387 14.54 18.65 8.06
N SER A 388 15.31 17.56 7.94
CA SER A 388 15.49 16.56 8.99
C SER A 388 16.30 17.06 10.19
N SER A 389 16.91 18.25 10.12
CA SER A 389 17.59 18.84 11.27
C SER A 389 16.61 19.45 12.30
N LEU A 390 15.33 19.62 11.96
CA LEU A 390 14.35 20.25 12.86
C LEU A 390 13.52 19.18 13.59
N PRO A 391 13.36 19.24 14.94
CA PRO A 391 12.50 18.33 15.69
C PRO A 391 11.06 18.26 15.17
N LYS A 392 10.49 19.40 14.76
CA LYS A 392 9.14 19.51 14.17
C LYS A 392 8.96 18.74 12.85
N SER A 393 10.05 18.32 12.22
CA SER A 393 10.04 17.49 11.01
C SER A 393 9.79 16.02 11.28
N TYR A 394 9.64 15.60 12.53
CA TYR A 394 9.35 14.22 12.90
C TYR A 394 7.90 14.03 13.37
N ARG A 395 7.43 12.79 13.33
CA ARG A 395 6.15 12.35 13.92
C ARG A 395 6.43 11.33 15.04
N PRO A 396 5.84 11.50 16.24
CA PRO A 396 5.91 10.50 17.28
C PRO A 396 4.89 9.39 16.98
N ILE A 397 5.33 8.15 16.76
CA ILE A 397 4.45 6.99 16.63
C ILE A 397 4.48 6.19 17.91
N SER A 398 3.34 6.07 18.59
CA SER A 398 3.18 5.30 19.81
C SER A 398 3.00 3.82 19.48
N LEU A 399 4.01 2.99 19.81
CA LEU A 399 3.86 1.54 19.85
C LEU A 399 3.26 1.15 21.21
N LEU A 400 2.04 0.61 21.18
CA LEU A 400 1.23 0.25 22.34
C LEU A 400 1.10 -1.27 22.45
N ALA A 401 0.81 -1.76 23.67
CA ALA A 401 0.51 -3.17 23.94
C ALA A 401 -0.59 -3.68 23.00
N THR A 402 -0.34 -4.80 22.31
CA THR A 402 -1.19 -5.18 21.17
C THR A 402 -2.57 -5.67 21.60
N LEU A 403 -2.70 -6.28 22.78
CA LEU A 403 -3.98 -6.69 23.35
C LEU A 403 -4.87 -5.48 23.68
N GLY A 404 -4.30 -4.43 24.31
CA GLY A 404 -5.00 -3.17 24.56
C GLY A 404 -5.52 -2.53 23.27
N LYS A 405 -4.73 -2.59 22.18
CA LYS A 405 -5.18 -2.12 20.86
C LYS A 405 -6.36 -2.90 20.28
N VAL A 406 -6.51 -4.19 20.64
CA VAL A 406 -7.69 -4.97 20.24
C VAL A 406 -8.93 -4.40 20.93
N LEU A 407 -8.87 -4.15 22.25
CA LEU A 407 -9.98 -3.51 22.98
C LEU A 407 -10.29 -2.11 22.44
N GLU A 408 -9.26 -1.29 22.21
CA GLU A 408 -9.42 0.02 21.58
C GLU A 408 -10.13 -0.08 20.22
N ALA A 409 -9.82 -1.10 19.41
CA ALA A 409 -10.48 -1.33 18.12
C ALA A 409 -11.95 -1.77 18.27
N VAL A 410 -12.27 -2.58 19.28
CA VAL A 410 -13.65 -2.96 19.61
C VAL A 410 -14.46 -1.72 19.99
N VAL A 411 -13.95 -0.91 20.93
CA VAL A 411 -14.59 0.33 21.38
C VAL A 411 -14.73 1.33 20.23
N ALA A 412 -13.69 1.51 19.42
CA ALA A 412 -13.74 2.40 18.25
C ALA A 412 -14.82 1.98 17.24
N ASN A 413 -14.97 0.67 17.00
CA ASN A 413 -16.02 0.15 16.12
C ASN A 413 -17.42 0.37 16.73
N ARG A 414 -17.58 0.21 18.04
CA ARG A 414 -18.85 0.44 18.75
C ARG A 414 -19.26 1.91 18.66
N ILE A 415 -18.36 2.83 19.01
CA ILE A 415 -18.60 4.28 18.89
C ILE A 415 -18.91 4.66 17.44
N SER A 416 -18.14 4.14 16.48
CA SER A 416 -18.37 4.42 15.06
C SER A 416 -19.74 3.92 14.58
N ALA A 417 -20.22 2.77 15.07
CA ALA A 417 -21.56 2.27 14.74
C ALA A 417 -22.65 3.18 15.33
N LEU A 418 -22.50 3.63 16.58
CA LEU A 418 -23.41 4.60 17.21
C LEU A 418 -23.44 5.94 16.45
N VAL A 419 -22.28 6.44 16.04
CA VAL A 419 -22.15 7.68 15.25
C VAL A 419 -22.95 7.61 13.96
N GLU A 420 -22.86 6.52 13.21
CA GLU A 420 -23.58 6.39 11.93
C GLU A 420 -25.07 6.06 12.14
N LYS A 421 -25.43 5.34 13.22
CA LYS A 421 -26.82 4.98 13.54
C LYS A 421 -27.63 6.18 14.07
N HIS A 422 -27.03 6.97 14.97
CA HIS A 422 -27.69 8.07 15.68
C HIS A 422 -27.22 9.46 15.21
N GLN A 423 -26.41 9.54 14.15
CA GLN A 423 -25.89 10.79 13.56
C GLN A 423 -25.17 11.69 14.58
N LEU A 424 -24.36 11.11 15.47
CA LEU A 424 -23.70 11.85 16.56
C LEU A 424 -22.61 12.83 16.09
N LEU A 425 -22.20 12.77 14.82
CA LEU A 425 -21.19 13.65 14.23
C LEU A 425 -21.73 14.36 12.97
N PRO A 426 -21.33 15.62 12.73
CA PRO A 426 -21.76 16.40 11.57
C PRO A 426 -21.57 15.69 10.23
N LEU A 427 -22.55 15.86 9.33
CA LEU A 427 -22.57 15.22 8.01
C LEU A 427 -21.50 15.74 7.05
N ASN A 428 -20.77 16.80 7.40
CA ASN A 428 -19.68 17.37 6.64
C ASN A 428 -18.28 17.01 7.18
N HIS A 429 -18.21 16.10 8.17
CA HIS A 429 -16.96 15.47 8.57
C HIS A 429 -16.70 14.22 7.71
N PHE A 430 -15.63 14.21 6.92
CA PHE A 430 -15.30 13.11 6.00
C PHE A 430 -14.14 12.22 6.46
N GLY A 431 -13.21 12.77 7.24
CA GLY A 431 -12.03 12.05 7.73
C GLY A 431 -12.36 10.94 8.73
N ALA A 432 -11.56 9.87 8.73
CA ALA A 432 -11.66 8.71 9.65
C ALA A 432 -13.04 8.02 9.76
N ARG A 433 -14.00 8.33 8.88
CA ARG A 433 -15.33 7.73 8.85
C ARG A 433 -15.48 6.76 7.68
N ARG A 434 -16.16 5.65 7.94
CA ARG A 434 -16.43 4.63 6.91
C ARG A 434 -17.33 5.23 5.82
N ARG A 435 -17.10 4.84 4.57
CA ARG A 435 -17.85 5.27 3.37
C ARG A 435 -17.78 6.78 3.07
N ARG A 436 -16.87 7.51 3.71
CA ARG A 436 -16.54 8.91 3.42
C ARG A 436 -15.12 9.02 2.85
N SER A 437 -14.88 9.97 1.95
CA SER A 437 -13.61 10.10 1.23
C SER A 437 -13.27 11.54 0.88
N CYS A 438 -11.97 11.82 0.70
CA CYS A 438 -11.48 13.12 0.24
C CYS A 438 -12.12 13.55 -1.09
N GLU A 439 -12.29 12.59 -2.02
CA GLU A 439 -12.81 12.86 -3.36
C GLU A 439 -14.29 13.31 -3.31
N GLN A 440 -15.11 12.74 -2.41
CA GLN A 440 -16.49 13.20 -2.20
C GLN A 440 -16.53 14.63 -1.64
N ALA A 441 -15.70 14.92 -0.63
CA ALA A 441 -15.59 16.24 -0.01
C ALA A 441 -15.19 17.31 -1.05
N LEU A 442 -14.15 17.03 -1.83
CA LEU A 442 -13.69 17.92 -2.90
C LEU A 442 -14.77 18.15 -3.96
N ASN A 443 -15.48 17.11 -4.40
CA ASN A 443 -16.55 17.28 -5.38
C ASN A 443 -17.71 18.16 -4.87
N ILE A 444 -18.06 18.04 -3.59
CA ILE A 444 -19.04 18.94 -2.95
C ILE A 444 -18.54 20.38 -2.96
N LEU A 445 -17.28 20.62 -2.61
CA LEU A 445 -16.68 21.95 -2.67
C LEU A 445 -16.68 22.54 -4.09
N ILE A 446 -16.26 21.75 -5.09
CA ILE A 446 -16.27 22.17 -6.50
C ILE A 446 -17.69 22.52 -6.96
N GLU A 447 -18.69 21.72 -6.59
CA GLU A 447 -20.08 22.04 -6.90
C GLU A 447 -20.50 23.39 -6.31
N LYS A 448 -20.10 23.70 -5.08
CA LYS A 448 -20.41 24.99 -4.44
C LYS A 448 -19.68 26.17 -5.08
N ILE A 449 -18.47 25.97 -5.59
CA ILE A 449 -17.77 26.99 -6.40
C ILE A 449 -18.53 27.26 -7.69
N HIS A 450 -18.99 26.21 -8.37
CA HIS A 450 -19.77 26.35 -9.60
C HIS A 450 -21.17 26.97 -9.35
N ASP A 451 -21.84 26.61 -8.25
CA ASP A 451 -23.09 27.27 -7.80
C ASP A 451 -22.87 28.80 -7.69
N ALA A 452 -21.79 29.23 -7.03
CA ALA A 452 -21.47 30.65 -6.88
C ALA A 452 -21.27 31.33 -8.24
N TRP A 453 -20.55 30.70 -9.17
CA TRP A 453 -20.30 31.27 -10.49
C TRP A 453 -21.56 31.40 -11.35
N ARG A 454 -22.49 30.45 -11.24
CA ARG A 454 -23.80 30.53 -11.93
C ARG A 454 -24.61 31.73 -11.47
N GLU A 455 -24.49 32.09 -10.19
CA GLU A 455 -25.12 33.26 -9.61
C GLU A 455 -24.32 34.56 -9.81
N GLY A 456 -23.22 34.55 -10.58
CA GLY A 456 -22.35 35.71 -10.77
C GLY A 456 -21.57 36.13 -9.53
N LYS A 457 -21.46 35.24 -8.53
CA LYS A 457 -20.88 35.49 -7.20
C LYS A 457 -19.46 34.96 -7.07
N VAL A 458 -18.80 35.38 -5.99
CA VAL A 458 -17.47 34.93 -5.57
C VAL A 458 -17.63 33.97 -4.39
N LEU A 459 -16.92 32.84 -4.43
CA LEU A 459 -16.74 31.98 -3.26
C LEU A 459 -15.36 32.25 -2.67
N SER A 460 -15.29 32.55 -1.38
CA SER A 460 -14.01 32.76 -0.67
C SER A 460 -13.84 31.70 0.39
N LEU A 461 -12.66 31.08 0.42
CA LEU A 461 -12.39 29.89 1.21
C LEU A 461 -11.12 30.08 2.02
N VAL A 462 -11.19 29.73 3.30
CA VAL A 462 -10.06 29.67 4.22
C VAL A 462 -9.91 28.23 4.72
N SER A 463 -8.66 27.76 4.77
CA SER A 463 -8.29 26.45 5.29
C SER A 463 -7.34 26.62 6.47
N PHE A 464 -7.66 25.95 7.57
CA PHE A 464 -6.92 25.99 8.83
C PHE A 464 -6.19 24.65 9.05
N ASP A 465 -5.01 24.72 9.69
CA ASP A 465 -4.22 23.57 10.15
C ASP A 465 -4.14 23.62 11.68
N VAL A 466 -4.64 22.58 12.34
CA VAL A 466 -4.61 22.49 13.82
C VAL A 466 -3.19 22.10 14.26
N LYS A 467 -2.57 22.93 15.11
CA LYS A 467 -1.24 22.71 15.66
C LYS A 467 -1.23 21.46 16.54
N GLY A 468 -0.28 20.56 16.31
CA GLY A 468 -0.06 19.40 17.19
C GLY A 468 -1.25 18.46 17.30
N ALA A 469 -1.96 18.18 16.20
CA ALA A 469 -3.10 17.27 16.17
C ALA A 469 -2.84 15.94 16.91
N TYR A 470 -3.88 15.41 17.57
CA TYR A 470 -3.86 14.33 18.57
C TYR A 470 -3.09 14.63 19.87
N ASN A 471 -1.86 15.11 19.81
CA ASN A 471 -1.05 15.35 21.02
C ASN A 471 -1.59 16.54 21.83
N GLY A 472 -2.12 17.58 21.16
CA GLY A 472 -2.68 18.77 21.78
C GLY A 472 -4.15 18.64 22.20
N VAL A 473 -4.64 17.44 22.49
CA VAL A 473 -6.05 17.23 22.89
C VAL A 473 -6.19 17.33 24.40
N ASP A 474 -7.00 18.28 24.86
CA ASP A 474 -7.39 18.36 26.27
C ASP A 474 -8.39 17.25 26.64
N ARG A 475 -8.08 16.52 27.72
CA ARG A 475 -8.88 15.40 28.21
C ARG A 475 -10.26 15.85 28.67
N ASN A 476 -10.35 16.88 29.49
CA ASN A 476 -11.59 17.30 30.13
C ASN A 476 -12.58 17.85 29.07
N VAL A 477 -12.07 18.61 28.09
CA VAL A 477 -12.88 19.05 26.95
C VAL A 477 -13.38 17.87 26.14
N LEU A 478 -12.52 16.89 25.81
CA LEU A 478 -12.93 15.72 25.04
C LEU A 478 -14.10 14.99 25.73
N LEU A 479 -14.00 14.74 27.04
CA LEU A 479 -15.06 14.06 27.80
C LEU A 479 -16.36 14.87 27.79
N ARG A 480 -16.30 16.20 27.92
CA ARG A 480 -17.46 17.09 27.80
C ARG A 480 -18.12 16.97 26.41
N ARG A 481 -17.33 16.98 25.33
CA ARG A 481 -17.85 16.86 23.95
C ARG A 481 -18.46 15.49 23.66
N LEU A 482 -18.00 14.43 24.32
CA LEU A 482 -18.61 13.10 24.25
C LEU A 482 -19.98 13.08 24.95
N ARG A 483 -20.08 13.69 26.15
CA ARG A 483 -21.35 13.83 26.90
C ARG A 483 -22.39 14.64 26.12
N GLU A 484 -22.01 15.81 25.59
CA GLU A 484 -22.86 16.66 24.75
C GLU A 484 -23.46 15.90 23.54
N ARG A 485 -22.78 14.84 23.09
CA ARG A 485 -23.15 14.02 21.93
C ARG A 485 -23.69 12.64 22.31
N ARG A 486 -24.17 12.48 23.54
CA ARG A 486 -24.90 11.28 24.01
C ARG A 486 -24.10 9.98 23.97
N VAL A 487 -22.77 10.06 23.98
CA VAL A 487 -21.93 8.86 24.10
C VAL A 487 -22.24 8.20 25.46
N PRO A 488 -22.33 6.86 25.55
CA PRO A 488 -22.61 6.19 26.82
C PRO A 488 -21.61 6.56 27.92
N GLU A 489 -22.09 6.84 29.14
CA GLU A 489 -21.25 7.30 30.26
C GLU A 489 -20.17 6.26 30.65
N VAL A 490 -20.48 4.97 30.52
CA VAL A 490 -19.52 3.88 30.71
C VAL A 490 -18.30 4.03 29.79
N LEU A 491 -18.52 4.36 28.51
CA LEU A 491 -17.45 4.59 27.56
C LEU A 491 -16.70 5.89 27.84
N ILE A 492 -17.38 6.92 28.35
CA ILE A 492 -16.76 8.18 28.74
C ILE A 492 -15.79 7.96 29.90
N ARG A 493 -16.20 7.27 30.96
CA ARG A 493 -15.32 6.88 32.08
C ARG A 493 -14.12 6.05 31.60
N TRP A 494 -14.37 5.09 30.71
CA TRP A 494 -13.31 4.28 30.13
C TRP A 494 -12.33 5.11 29.27
N VAL A 495 -12.82 6.07 28.48
CA VAL A 495 -11.99 7.01 27.70
C VAL A 495 -11.18 7.92 28.63
N ASP A 496 -11.76 8.36 29.75
CA ASP A 496 -11.04 9.13 30.77
C ASP A 496 -9.85 8.34 31.32
N SER A 497 -10.07 7.08 31.70
CA SER A 497 -8.98 6.19 32.12
C SER A 497 -7.96 5.92 31.01
N PHE A 498 -8.38 5.83 29.75
CA PHE A 498 -7.49 5.63 28.59
C PHE A 498 -6.55 6.82 28.35
N CYS A 499 -7.03 8.04 28.58
CA CYS A 499 -6.26 9.28 28.42
C CYS A 499 -5.38 9.61 29.65
N SER A 500 -5.71 9.08 30.82
CA SER A 500 -5.07 9.44 32.09
C SER A 500 -3.82 8.61 32.42
N SER A 501 -2.88 9.21 33.17
CA SER A 501 -1.69 8.55 33.75
C SER A 501 -0.86 7.76 32.72
N ARG A 502 -0.65 8.34 31.54
CA ARG A 502 0.14 7.70 30.48
C ARG A 502 1.63 7.88 30.71
N ARG A 503 2.40 6.86 30.33
CA ARG A 503 3.85 6.84 30.42
C ARG A 503 4.45 6.48 29.06
N ALA A 504 5.63 6.99 28.75
CA ALA A 504 6.32 6.63 27.52
C ALA A 504 7.84 6.65 27.63
N SER A 505 8.47 5.89 26.75
CA SER A 505 9.89 6.02 26.40
C SER A 505 10.02 6.37 24.93
N ILE A 506 11.06 7.13 24.54
CA ILE A 506 11.34 7.47 23.14
C ILE A 506 12.57 6.72 22.64
N VAL A 507 12.50 6.24 21.40
CA VAL A 507 13.62 5.59 20.71
C VAL A 507 14.17 6.52 19.64
N VAL A 508 15.45 6.85 19.79
CA VAL A 508 16.24 7.61 18.80
C VAL A 508 17.45 6.77 18.45
N ASN A 509 17.60 6.41 17.16
CA ASN A 509 18.67 5.54 16.69
C ASN A 509 18.70 4.20 17.45
N THR A 510 19.77 3.97 18.23
CA THR A 510 19.94 2.80 19.11
C THR A 510 19.66 3.11 20.58
N TYR A 511 19.48 4.38 20.94
CA TYR A 511 19.18 4.83 22.29
C TYR A 511 17.67 4.76 22.56
N GLN A 512 17.31 4.28 23.75
CA GLN A 512 15.95 4.35 24.29
C GLN A 512 16.00 5.11 25.61
N SER A 513 15.17 6.14 25.76
CA SER A 513 15.07 6.88 27.02
C SER A 513 14.47 6.03 28.14
N GLU A 514 14.62 6.51 29.36
CA GLU A 514 13.82 6.04 30.48
C GLU A 514 12.32 6.28 30.24
N GLU A 515 11.50 5.51 30.96
CA GLU A 515 10.07 5.64 30.93
C GLU A 515 9.62 6.79 31.84
N MET A 516 9.01 7.81 31.25
CA MET A 516 8.55 9.02 31.93
C MET A 516 7.03 9.18 31.86
N ALA A 517 6.45 9.82 32.87
CA ALA A 517 5.06 10.24 32.83
C ALA A 517 4.87 11.36 31.80
N ILE A 518 3.79 11.29 31.02
CA ILE A 518 3.40 12.38 30.12
C ILE A 518 2.18 13.06 30.74
N GLU A 519 2.40 14.27 31.25
CA GLU A 519 1.36 15.07 31.91
C GLU A 519 0.17 15.34 30.97
N HIS A 520 0.46 15.76 29.73
CA HIS A 520 -0.53 15.96 28.67
C HIS A 520 -0.29 15.03 27.49
N ALA A 521 -0.64 13.76 27.66
CA ALA A 521 -0.39 12.75 26.63
C ALA A 521 -1.25 12.89 25.37
N GLY A 522 -2.34 13.65 25.44
CA GLY A 522 -3.34 13.76 24.38
C GLY A 522 -3.84 12.38 23.93
N LEU A 523 -4.10 12.26 22.64
CA LEU A 523 -4.49 11.00 22.00
C LEU A 523 -3.25 10.31 21.36
N PRO A 524 -2.97 9.03 21.66
CA PRO A 524 -1.78 8.36 21.15
C PRO A 524 -1.83 8.13 19.64
N GLN A 525 -0.76 8.50 18.93
CA GLN A 525 -0.64 8.33 17.48
C GLN A 525 -0.33 6.86 17.13
N GLY A 526 -1.33 6.17 16.57
CA GLY A 526 -1.23 4.74 16.25
C GLY A 526 -2.26 3.87 16.98
N SER A 527 -3.01 4.45 17.92
CA SER A 527 -4.22 3.86 18.48
C SER A 527 -5.35 3.83 17.44
N PRO A 528 -6.11 2.72 17.33
CA PRO A 528 -7.31 2.67 16.50
C PRO A 528 -8.48 3.53 17.02
N LEU A 529 -8.45 3.94 18.30
CA LEU A 529 -9.49 4.74 18.94
C LEU A 529 -9.29 6.25 18.76
N SER A 530 -8.04 6.72 18.79
CA SER A 530 -7.71 8.15 18.67
C SER A 530 -8.41 8.88 17.51
N PRO A 531 -8.52 8.31 16.29
CA PRO A 531 -9.16 9.01 15.18
C PRO A 531 -10.62 9.36 15.45
N ILE A 532 -11.42 8.44 16.00
CA ILE A 532 -12.85 8.69 16.24
C ILE A 532 -13.07 9.69 17.37
N LEU A 533 -12.25 9.62 18.44
CA LEU A 533 -12.30 10.59 19.55
C LEU A 533 -11.99 12.01 19.09
N PHE A 534 -10.97 12.17 18.24
CA PHE A 534 -10.63 13.47 17.67
C PHE A 534 -11.78 14.06 16.82
N LEU A 535 -12.61 13.21 16.20
CA LEU A 535 -13.77 13.72 15.47
C LEU A 535 -14.82 14.36 16.39
N PHE A 536 -15.01 13.83 17.61
CA PHE A 536 -15.90 14.41 18.61
C PHE A 536 -15.40 15.77 19.10
N LEU A 537 -14.09 15.92 19.30
CA LEU A 537 -13.48 17.20 19.65
C LEU A 537 -13.74 18.27 18.58
N ASN A 538 -13.49 17.93 17.30
CA ASN A 538 -13.62 18.87 16.19
C ASN A 538 -15.07 19.11 15.77
N ALA A 539 -16.03 18.34 16.27
CA ALA A 539 -17.38 18.36 15.72
C ALA A 539 -18.07 19.74 15.84
N ASN A 540 -17.86 20.50 16.93
CA ASN A 540 -18.46 21.85 17.08
C ASN A 540 -17.88 22.88 16.07
N LEU A 541 -16.60 22.74 15.70
CA LEU A 541 -15.97 23.55 14.67
C LEU A 541 -16.60 23.31 13.30
N VAL A 542 -16.85 22.03 13.02
CA VAL A 542 -17.28 21.56 11.70
C VAL A 542 -18.79 21.66 11.53
N ASP A 543 -19.57 21.71 12.61
CA ASP A 543 -21.03 21.74 12.60
C ASP A 543 -21.60 23.03 11.99
N VAL A 544 -21.56 23.07 10.67
CA VAL A 544 -22.01 24.16 9.81
C VAL A 544 -22.67 23.56 8.59
N SER A 545 -23.98 23.80 8.45
CA SER A 545 -24.77 23.37 7.29
C SER A 545 -24.12 23.79 5.96
N ILE A 546 -24.01 22.86 5.02
CA ILE A 546 -23.60 23.16 3.65
C ILE A 546 -24.81 23.73 2.90
N THR A 547 -24.72 25.01 2.52
CA THR A 547 -25.75 25.76 1.79
C THR A 547 -25.14 26.43 0.56
N ARG A 548 -25.94 27.10 -0.27
CA ARG A 548 -25.43 27.92 -1.39
C ARG A 548 -24.62 29.15 -0.94
N ARG A 549 -24.80 29.62 0.29
CA ARG A 549 -24.16 30.85 0.80
C ARG A 549 -22.91 30.59 1.65
N LYS A 550 -22.84 29.42 2.27
CA LYS A 550 -21.78 29.06 3.22
C LYS A 550 -21.70 27.54 3.36
N GLY A 551 -20.52 27.01 3.65
CA GLY A 551 -20.36 25.64 4.12
C GLY A 551 -18.99 25.38 4.72
N ALA A 552 -18.82 24.23 5.36
CA ALA A 552 -17.55 23.77 5.92
C ALA A 552 -17.36 22.29 5.62
N ILE A 553 -16.11 21.85 5.53
CA ILE A 553 -15.70 20.46 5.38
C ILE A 553 -14.51 20.23 6.32
N ALA A 554 -14.47 19.06 6.96
CA ALA A 554 -13.27 18.61 7.66
C ALA A 554 -12.85 17.21 7.24
N PHE A 555 -11.53 16.99 7.29
CA PHE A 555 -10.92 15.67 7.16
C PHE A 555 -9.92 15.47 8.30
N VAL A 556 -10.40 14.95 9.43
CA VAL A 556 -9.60 14.84 10.67
C VAL A 556 -9.21 16.24 11.14
N ASP A 557 -7.94 16.63 10.98
CA ASP A 557 -7.35 17.91 11.39
C ASP A 557 -7.47 19.01 10.32
N ASP A 558 -7.56 18.63 9.04
CA ASP A 558 -7.77 19.58 7.93
C ASP A 558 -9.18 20.17 8.01
N TYR A 559 -9.31 21.44 8.39
CA TYR A 559 -10.59 22.16 8.43
C TYR A 559 -10.66 23.24 7.36
N THR A 560 -11.72 23.23 6.56
CA THR A 560 -11.93 24.20 5.48
C THR A 560 -13.33 24.82 5.57
N ARG A 561 -13.39 26.15 5.48
CA ARG A 561 -14.62 26.95 5.59
C ARG A 561 -14.72 27.92 4.43
N TRP A 562 -15.92 28.09 3.88
CA TRP A 562 -16.16 29.06 2.81
C TRP A 562 -17.45 29.86 2.97
N THR A 563 -17.45 31.02 2.32
CA THR A 563 -18.57 31.95 2.20
C THR A 563 -18.75 32.37 0.74
N VAL A 564 -20.00 32.69 0.36
CA VAL A 564 -20.38 33.07 -1.00
C VAL A 564 -21.13 34.40 -0.96
N GLY A 565 -20.70 35.34 -1.79
CA GLY A 565 -21.16 36.73 -1.77
C GLY A 565 -20.91 37.43 -3.11
N SER A 566 -21.36 38.67 -3.22
CA SER A 566 -21.28 39.47 -4.46
C SER A 566 -19.84 39.85 -4.83
N SER A 567 -18.96 40.05 -3.85
CA SER A 567 -17.56 40.44 -4.07
C SER A 567 -16.57 39.66 -3.18
N ALA A 568 -15.30 39.68 -3.56
CA ALA A 568 -14.21 39.15 -2.74
C ALA A 568 -14.12 39.87 -1.38
N GLU A 569 -14.20 41.20 -1.39
CA GLU A 569 -14.14 42.05 -0.18
C GLU A 569 -15.27 41.79 0.81
N ALA A 570 -16.51 41.67 0.34
CA ALA A 570 -17.66 41.36 1.20
C ALA A 570 -17.48 39.99 1.87
N ASN A 571 -16.97 39.01 1.13
CA ASN A 571 -16.66 37.70 1.68
C ASN A 571 -15.50 37.74 2.68
N THR A 572 -14.43 38.48 2.39
CA THR A 572 -13.31 38.67 3.33
C THR A 572 -13.81 39.29 4.64
N THR A 573 -14.69 40.28 4.56
CA THR A 573 -15.32 40.90 5.74
C THR A 573 -16.11 39.88 6.56
N VAL A 574 -16.91 39.01 5.91
CA VAL A 574 -17.64 37.95 6.61
C VAL A 574 -16.69 36.93 7.23
N LEU A 575 -15.63 36.55 6.51
CA LEU A 575 -14.62 35.62 7.03
C LEU A 575 -13.91 36.20 8.25
N GLN A 576 -13.50 37.48 8.19
CA GLN A 576 -12.83 38.19 9.27
C GLN A 576 -13.72 38.43 10.48
N ARG A 577 -14.97 38.86 10.28
CA ARG A 577 -15.87 39.24 11.39
C ARG A 577 -16.65 38.08 11.99
N LYS A 578 -16.86 36.97 11.26
CA LYS A 578 -17.71 35.87 11.72
C LYS A 578 -17.03 34.50 11.75
N VAL A 579 -16.18 34.19 10.76
CA VAL A 579 -15.59 32.85 10.66
C VAL A 579 -14.34 32.70 11.53
N ILE A 580 -13.40 33.64 11.42
CA ILE A 580 -12.16 33.62 12.19
C ILE A 580 -12.45 33.69 13.69
N PRO A 581 -13.29 34.62 14.21
CA PRO A 581 -13.61 34.68 15.64
C PRO A 581 -14.21 33.38 16.16
N ARG A 582 -15.16 32.77 15.42
CA ARG A 582 -15.75 31.47 15.81
C ARG A 582 -14.72 30.33 15.81
N ALA A 583 -13.78 30.34 14.86
CA ALA A 583 -12.71 29.34 14.84
C ALA A 583 -11.76 29.51 16.02
N LEU A 584 -11.36 30.75 16.32
CA LEU A 584 -10.48 31.08 17.45
C LEU A 584 -11.15 30.82 18.80
N GLU A 585 -12.44 31.14 18.93
CA GLU A 585 -13.26 30.80 20.10
C GLU A 585 -13.30 29.28 20.31
N TRP A 586 -13.58 28.51 19.25
CA TRP A 586 -13.50 27.05 19.34
C TRP A 586 -12.11 26.57 19.76
N ALA A 587 -11.04 27.17 19.23
CA ALA A 587 -9.67 26.80 19.57
C ALA A 587 -9.38 27.05 21.06
N ALA A 588 -9.76 28.24 21.57
CA ALA A 588 -9.61 28.60 22.97
C ALA A 588 -10.43 27.70 23.91
N GLN A 589 -11.68 27.40 23.56
CA GLN A 589 -12.55 26.48 24.31
C GLN A 589 -12.10 25.02 24.24
N SER A 590 -11.26 24.66 23.26
CA SER A 590 -10.79 23.29 23.04
C SER A 590 -9.37 23.02 23.49
N GLY A 591 -8.67 24.02 24.05
CA GLY A 591 -7.24 23.92 24.35
C GLY A 591 -6.39 23.69 23.10
N ALA A 592 -6.87 24.12 21.92
CA ALA A 592 -6.23 23.94 20.64
C ALA A 592 -5.68 25.27 20.09
N ALA A 593 -4.80 25.18 19.10
CA ALA A 593 -4.28 26.35 18.39
C ALA A 593 -4.23 26.07 16.88
N PHE A 594 -4.41 27.10 16.07
CA PHE A 594 -4.17 27.03 14.63
C PHE A 594 -2.76 27.49 14.28
N GLU A 595 -2.13 26.81 13.32
CA GLU A 595 -0.87 27.26 12.74
C GLU A 595 -1.16 28.35 11.69
N ALA A 596 -1.06 29.61 12.11
CA ALA A 596 -1.38 30.76 11.27
C ALA A 596 -0.55 30.79 9.96
N GLU A 597 0.74 30.42 10.03
CA GLU A 597 1.63 30.31 8.85
C GLU A 597 1.18 29.28 7.80
N LYS A 598 0.45 28.25 8.22
CA LYS A 598 -0.11 27.22 7.32
C LYS A 598 -1.53 27.51 6.90
N THR A 599 -2.18 28.50 7.51
CA THR A 599 -3.52 28.91 7.13
C THR A 599 -3.48 29.46 5.71
N SER A 600 -4.37 28.97 4.86
CA SER A 600 -4.40 29.34 3.44
C SER A 600 -5.75 29.90 3.05
N PHE A 601 -5.75 30.91 2.18
CA PHE A 601 -6.93 31.68 1.82
C PHE A 601 -6.95 31.93 0.31
N THR A 602 -8.12 31.78 -0.33
CA THR A 602 -8.27 32.00 -1.78
C THR A 602 -9.70 32.43 -2.14
N HIS A 603 -9.82 33.26 -3.19
CA HIS A 603 -11.08 33.62 -3.84
C HIS A 603 -11.27 32.85 -5.16
N PHE A 604 -12.43 32.21 -5.33
CA PHE A 604 -12.84 31.54 -6.57
C PHE A 604 -13.88 32.36 -7.30
N THR A 605 -13.50 32.92 -8.44
CA THR A 605 -14.39 33.72 -9.31
C THR A 605 -13.99 33.59 -10.76
N ARG A 606 -14.95 33.65 -11.68
CA ARG A 606 -14.72 33.77 -13.13
C ARG A 606 -14.76 35.22 -13.63
N ASN A 607 -15.17 36.17 -12.78
CA ASN A 607 -15.24 37.58 -13.11
C ASN A 607 -13.83 38.20 -13.06
N GLN A 608 -13.31 38.64 -14.22
CA GLN A 608 -11.98 39.23 -14.31
C GLN A 608 -11.84 40.53 -13.51
N ARG A 609 -12.87 41.39 -13.49
CA ARG A 609 -12.86 42.64 -12.71
C ARG A 609 -12.63 42.35 -11.23
N GLN A 610 -13.34 41.36 -10.68
CA GLN A 610 -13.18 40.93 -9.28
C GLN A 610 -11.78 40.35 -8.98
N ARG A 611 -11.05 39.82 -9.97
CA ARG A 611 -9.68 39.32 -9.78
C ARG A 611 -8.61 40.41 -9.84
N GLN A 612 -8.93 41.54 -10.48
CA GLN A 612 -8.04 42.69 -10.63
C GLN A 612 -8.13 43.65 -9.45
N LEU A 613 -9.18 43.53 -8.63
CA LEU A 613 -9.31 44.33 -7.40
C LEU A 613 -8.16 44.03 -6.43
N PRO A 614 -7.73 45.04 -5.64
CA PRO A 614 -6.72 44.83 -4.60
C PRO A 614 -7.11 43.72 -3.64
N ALA A 615 -6.14 42.87 -3.31
CA ALA A 615 -6.33 41.77 -2.39
C ALA A 615 -6.48 42.29 -0.94
N VAL A 616 -7.65 42.05 -0.32
CA VAL A 616 -7.85 42.31 1.10
C VAL A 616 -7.38 41.09 1.90
N PRO A 617 -6.36 41.22 2.77
CA PRO A 617 -5.86 40.09 3.56
C PRO A 617 -6.81 39.74 4.72
N LEU A 618 -6.63 38.54 5.27
CA LEU A 618 -7.21 38.13 6.54
C LEU A 618 -6.17 38.28 7.65
N HIS A 619 -6.61 38.59 8.86
CA HIS A 619 -5.78 38.61 10.06
C HIS A 619 -6.20 37.47 11.00
N VAL A 620 -5.28 36.52 11.21
CA VAL A 620 -5.49 35.32 12.05
C VAL A 620 -4.38 35.25 13.07
N ASN A 621 -4.70 35.36 14.37
CA ASN A 621 -3.71 35.34 15.47
C ASN A 621 -2.52 36.30 15.24
N GLY A 622 -2.79 37.53 14.81
CA GLY A 622 -1.77 38.54 14.53
C GLY A 622 -1.00 38.34 13.21
N ALA A 623 -1.15 37.20 12.52
CA ALA A 623 -0.56 36.96 11.22
C ALA A 623 -1.47 37.43 10.08
N THR A 624 -0.88 38.04 9.06
CA THR A 624 -1.57 38.51 7.85
C THR A 624 -1.52 37.42 6.78
N VAL A 625 -2.68 36.90 6.39
CA VAL A 625 -2.86 35.86 5.38
C VAL A 625 -3.44 36.48 4.11
N THR A 626 -2.63 36.59 3.06
CA THR A 626 -3.05 37.13 1.76
C THR A 626 -3.73 36.06 0.90
N PRO A 627 -4.71 36.43 0.06
CA PRO A 627 -5.36 35.47 -0.83
C PRO A 627 -4.41 34.98 -1.92
N ALA A 628 -4.19 33.66 -1.97
CA ALA A 628 -3.34 33.01 -2.96
C ALA A 628 -4.10 32.69 -4.26
N PRO A 629 -3.41 32.63 -5.42
CA PRO A 629 -4.01 32.24 -6.71
C PRO A 629 -4.30 30.72 -6.81
N GLU A 630 -3.67 29.91 -5.97
CA GLU A 630 -3.91 28.48 -5.85
C GLU A 630 -3.88 28.04 -4.38
N ILE A 631 -4.72 27.07 -4.03
CA ILE A 631 -4.78 26.49 -2.69
C ILE A 631 -4.77 24.96 -2.78
N LYS A 632 -4.08 24.30 -1.85
CA LYS A 632 -4.00 22.84 -1.80
C LYS A 632 -4.97 22.32 -0.74
N ILE A 633 -6.02 21.62 -1.17
CA ILE A 633 -7.03 21.01 -0.29
C ILE A 633 -7.03 19.50 -0.52
N LEU A 634 -6.88 18.70 0.55
CA LEU A 634 -6.94 17.23 0.53
C LEU A 634 -6.09 16.56 -0.58
N GLY A 635 -4.93 17.16 -0.89
CA GLY A 635 -3.99 16.66 -1.89
C GLY A 635 -4.20 17.14 -3.33
N VAL A 636 -5.24 17.95 -3.60
CA VAL A 636 -5.50 18.56 -4.92
C VAL A 636 -5.20 20.05 -4.86
N ILE A 637 -4.51 20.57 -5.89
CA ILE A 637 -4.23 22.01 -6.01
C ILE A 637 -5.31 22.64 -6.87
N ILE A 638 -6.03 23.60 -6.29
CA ILE A 638 -7.21 24.23 -6.87
C ILE A 638 -6.86 25.70 -7.15
N ASP A 639 -6.87 26.10 -8.42
CA ASP A 639 -6.69 27.50 -8.81
C ASP A 639 -8.03 28.25 -8.86
N GLN A 640 -7.99 29.58 -8.79
CA GLN A 640 -9.18 30.46 -8.80
C GLN A 640 -10.12 30.23 -9.99
N GLY A 641 -9.61 29.70 -11.11
CA GLY A 641 -10.37 29.41 -12.32
C GLY A 641 -10.75 27.95 -12.51
N LEU A 642 -10.38 27.04 -11.60
CA LEU A 642 -10.54 25.59 -11.73
C LEU A 642 -9.96 25.04 -13.05
N ARG A 643 -8.76 25.50 -13.44
CA ARG A 643 -8.02 25.02 -14.63
C ARG A 643 -7.10 23.83 -14.31
N PHE A 644 -6.72 23.66 -13.05
CA PHE A 644 -5.89 22.58 -12.49
C PHE A 644 -4.52 22.37 -13.14
N LYS A 645 -3.97 23.38 -13.84
CA LYS A 645 -2.67 23.27 -14.54
C LYS A 645 -1.51 22.91 -13.59
N SER A 646 -1.42 23.61 -12.45
CA SER A 646 -0.39 23.36 -11.42
C SER A 646 -0.53 21.95 -10.82
N HIS A 647 -1.77 21.50 -10.55
CA HIS A 647 -2.05 20.15 -10.08
C HIS A 647 -1.58 19.08 -11.07
N ILE A 648 -1.97 19.22 -12.34
CA ILE A 648 -1.59 18.29 -13.42
C ILE A 648 -0.06 18.24 -13.56
N GLY A 649 0.63 19.38 -13.55
CA GLY A 649 2.08 19.44 -13.61
C GLY A 649 2.76 18.74 -12.43
N LYS A 650 2.30 18.99 -11.19
CA LYS A 650 2.85 18.31 -9.99
C LYS A 650 2.53 16.81 -9.98
N ALA A 651 1.35 16.39 -10.44
CA ALA A 651 0.97 14.99 -10.59
C ALA A 651 1.85 14.30 -11.64
N ALA A 652 2.05 14.91 -12.81
CA ALA A 652 2.92 14.41 -13.86
C ALA A 652 4.37 14.27 -13.37
N ASN A 653 4.92 15.26 -12.67
CA ASN A 653 6.27 15.16 -12.10
C ASN A 653 6.40 14.02 -11.09
N LYS A 654 5.40 13.81 -10.23
CA LYS A 654 5.37 12.66 -9.29
C LYS A 654 5.28 11.33 -10.03
N GLY A 655 4.44 11.24 -11.06
CA GLY A 655 4.30 10.07 -11.90
C GLY A 655 5.58 9.75 -12.68
N MET A 656 6.25 10.78 -13.20
CA MET A 656 7.53 10.65 -13.91
C MET A 656 8.62 10.10 -12.99
N LYS A 657 8.76 10.65 -11.77
CA LYS A 657 9.69 10.12 -10.77
C LYS A 657 9.42 8.63 -10.47
N ALA A 658 8.14 8.26 -10.33
CA ALA A 658 7.75 6.88 -10.05
C ALA A 658 8.00 5.93 -11.23
N VAL A 659 7.69 6.33 -12.48
CA VAL A 659 7.90 5.48 -13.66
C VAL A 659 9.38 5.33 -14.01
N LEU A 660 10.19 6.36 -13.80
CA LEU A 660 11.64 6.26 -13.97
C LEU A 660 12.26 5.31 -12.94
N ALA A 661 11.73 5.31 -11.72
CA ALA A 661 12.12 4.33 -10.72
C ALA A 661 11.69 2.91 -11.12
N LEU A 662 10.48 2.73 -11.68
CA LEU A 662 10.01 1.44 -12.19
C LEU A 662 10.94 0.93 -13.30
N ARG A 663 11.34 1.81 -14.22
CA ARG A 663 12.28 1.49 -15.30
C ARG A 663 13.66 1.06 -14.80
N ARG A 664 14.08 1.48 -13.60
CA ARG A 664 15.36 1.07 -12.99
C ARG A 664 15.33 -0.34 -12.42
N LEU A 665 14.15 -0.92 -12.19
CA LEU A 665 14.00 -2.29 -11.72
C LEU A 665 14.19 -3.26 -12.91
N LEU A 666 15.44 -3.66 -13.16
CA LEU A 666 15.80 -4.57 -14.24
C LEU A 666 15.25 -5.98 -13.99
N GLY A 667 14.79 -6.65 -15.05
CA GLY A 667 14.40 -8.06 -15.03
C GLY A 667 12.98 -8.36 -14.53
N LEU A 668 12.13 -7.34 -14.32
CA LEU A 668 10.74 -7.54 -13.92
C LEU A 668 9.93 -8.24 -15.02
N PRO A 669 9.18 -9.32 -14.72
CA PRO A 669 8.20 -9.84 -15.66
C PRO A 669 7.14 -8.77 -16.02
N PRO A 670 6.60 -8.77 -17.25
CA PRO A 670 5.59 -7.81 -17.67
C PRO A 670 4.36 -7.76 -16.75
N SER A 671 3.95 -8.90 -16.19
CA SER A 671 2.84 -9.03 -15.23
C SER A 671 3.08 -8.15 -13.98
N VAL A 672 4.22 -8.34 -13.33
CA VAL A 672 4.64 -7.60 -12.12
C VAL A 672 4.88 -6.13 -12.45
N ALA A 673 5.53 -5.83 -13.58
CA ALA A 673 5.78 -4.45 -14.02
C ALA A 673 4.46 -3.67 -14.25
N ARG A 674 3.45 -4.30 -14.88
CA ARG A 674 2.09 -3.73 -15.03
C ARG A 674 1.44 -3.47 -13.67
N GLN A 675 1.57 -4.42 -12.74
CA GLN A 675 0.98 -4.30 -11.41
C GLN A 675 1.65 -3.17 -10.60
N LEU A 676 2.98 -3.05 -10.66
CA LEU A 676 3.73 -1.94 -10.06
C LEU A 676 3.37 -0.60 -10.71
N PHE A 677 3.22 -0.55 -12.03
CA PHE A 677 2.75 0.64 -12.73
C PHE A 677 1.37 1.08 -12.22
N THR A 678 0.41 0.15 -12.17
CA THR A 678 -0.96 0.44 -11.72
C THR A 678 -0.99 0.91 -10.25
N SER A 679 -0.21 0.27 -9.39
CA SER A 679 -0.21 0.52 -7.94
C SER A 679 0.62 1.72 -7.49
N THR A 680 1.67 2.09 -8.22
CA THR A 680 2.64 3.13 -7.78
C THR A 680 2.74 4.36 -8.68
N VAL A 681 2.35 4.23 -9.95
CA VAL A 681 2.35 5.33 -10.94
C VAL A 681 0.92 5.80 -11.19
N ALA A 682 0.06 4.92 -11.76
CA ALA A 682 -1.32 5.27 -12.13
C ALA A 682 -2.12 5.77 -10.92
N SER A 683 -2.01 5.09 -9.77
CA SER A 683 -2.67 5.48 -8.51
C SER A 683 -2.35 6.91 -8.06
N LYS A 684 -1.16 7.43 -8.37
CA LYS A 684 -0.74 8.80 -7.99
C LYS A 684 -1.21 9.85 -8.99
N ILE A 685 -1.16 9.54 -10.28
CA ILE A 685 -1.56 10.48 -11.34
C ILE A 685 -3.08 10.58 -11.48
N ASP A 686 -3.81 9.50 -11.22
CA ASP A 686 -5.26 9.43 -11.37
C ASP A 686 -6.02 9.82 -10.08
N TYR A 687 -5.30 10.21 -9.01
CA TYR A 687 -5.91 10.59 -7.72
C TYR A 687 -6.86 11.78 -7.88
N ALA A 688 -8.09 11.63 -7.36
CA ALA A 688 -9.15 12.65 -7.41
C ALA A 688 -9.51 13.13 -8.82
N ALA A 689 -9.37 12.28 -9.84
CA ALA A 689 -9.70 12.61 -11.23
C ALA A 689 -11.12 13.18 -11.42
N SER A 690 -12.11 12.76 -10.61
CA SER A 690 -13.47 13.31 -10.69
C SER A 690 -13.58 14.80 -10.35
N VAL A 691 -12.56 15.37 -9.70
CA VAL A 691 -12.49 16.77 -9.27
C VAL A 691 -11.81 17.64 -10.34
N TRP A 692 -10.61 17.25 -10.76
CA TRP A 692 -9.74 18.11 -11.60
C TRP A 692 -9.78 17.79 -13.09
N CYS A 693 -10.24 16.61 -13.49
CA CYS A 693 -10.33 16.24 -14.89
C CYS A 693 -11.62 16.85 -15.48
N PRO A 694 -11.53 17.73 -16.49
CA PRO A 694 -12.72 18.31 -17.08
C PRO A 694 -13.47 17.26 -17.88
N ILE A 695 -14.77 17.29 -17.65
CA ILE A 695 -15.76 16.44 -18.29
C ILE A 695 -16.40 17.29 -19.38
N ARG A 696 -16.51 16.78 -20.61
CA ARG A 696 -17.24 17.44 -21.71
C ARG A 696 -18.52 16.67 -22.02
N GLN A 697 -19.43 17.34 -22.75
CA GLN A 697 -20.73 16.78 -23.12
C GLN A 697 -20.59 15.65 -24.16
N ASP A 698 -19.67 15.83 -25.11
CA ASP A 698 -19.30 14.90 -26.19
C ASP A 698 -18.30 13.82 -25.74
N ALA A 699 -17.43 14.16 -24.79
CA ALA A 699 -16.45 13.25 -24.22
C ALA A 699 -16.25 13.48 -22.72
N ILE A 700 -16.43 12.44 -21.91
CA ILE A 700 -16.26 12.50 -20.44
C ILE A 700 -14.86 12.98 -20.01
N VAL A 701 -13.85 12.91 -20.88
CA VAL A 701 -12.49 13.42 -20.61
C VAL A 701 -11.96 14.16 -21.83
N ALA A 702 -11.45 15.38 -21.64
CA ALA A 702 -10.81 16.16 -22.71
C ALA A 702 -9.40 15.64 -23.08
N ALA A 703 -9.15 15.38 -24.36
CA ALA A 703 -7.88 14.81 -24.84
C ALA A 703 -6.64 15.65 -24.52
N GLY A 704 -6.74 16.99 -24.52
CA GLY A 704 -5.61 17.90 -24.28
C GLY A 704 -4.95 17.78 -22.90
N ILE A 705 -5.63 17.18 -21.92
CA ILE A 705 -5.13 17.01 -20.55
C ILE A 705 -4.30 15.74 -20.37
N ALA A 706 -4.40 14.80 -21.31
CA ALA A 706 -3.64 13.57 -21.25
C ALA A 706 -2.16 13.75 -21.61
N ARG A 707 -1.79 14.79 -22.37
CA ARG A 707 -0.43 14.98 -22.92
C ARG A 707 0.70 14.83 -21.88
N PRO A 708 0.66 15.47 -20.69
CA PRO A 708 1.72 15.30 -19.69
C PRO A 708 1.82 13.85 -19.16
N PHE A 709 0.70 13.13 -19.15
CA PHE A 709 0.63 11.74 -18.70
C PHE A 709 0.97 10.73 -19.80
N GLU A 710 0.76 11.06 -21.07
CA GLU A 710 1.14 10.22 -22.22
C GLU A 710 2.65 9.98 -22.30
N VAL A 711 3.46 10.97 -21.89
CA VAL A 711 4.91 10.78 -21.78
C VAL A 711 5.24 9.71 -20.73
N ILE A 712 4.54 9.73 -19.59
CA ILE A 712 4.69 8.74 -18.52
C ILE A 712 4.24 7.36 -19.02
N GLN A 713 3.13 7.29 -19.74
CA GLN A 713 2.62 6.06 -20.36
C GLN A 713 3.65 5.44 -21.31
N ARG A 714 4.28 6.25 -22.17
CA ARG A 714 5.32 5.75 -23.07
C ARG A 714 6.46 5.10 -22.28
N VAL A 715 6.98 5.80 -21.27
CA VAL A 715 8.07 5.27 -20.44
C VAL A 715 7.62 4.01 -19.69
N ALA A 716 6.36 3.94 -19.24
CA ALA A 716 5.78 2.76 -18.61
C ALA A 716 5.71 1.57 -19.57
N SER A 717 5.16 1.75 -20.78
CA SER A 717 5.11 0.70 -21.81
C SER A 717 6.51 0.18 -22.14
N GLN A 718 7.49 1.08 -22.28
CA GLN A 718 8.89 0.69 -22.47
C GLN A 718 9.44 -0.10 -21.29
N ALA A 719 9.11 0.27 -20.05
CA ALA A 719 9.55 -0.44 -18.86
C ALA A 719 8.94 -1.85 -18.77
N ILE A 720 7.66 -2.01 -19.15
CA ILE A 720 6.90 -3.26 -19.07
C ILE A 720 7.32 -4.24 -20.19
N VAL A 721 7.22 -3.83 -21.46
CA VAL A 721 7.42 -4.72 -22.61
C VAL A 721 8.61 -4.36 -23.48
N GLY A 722 9.36 -3.27 -23.24
CA GLY A 722 10.64 -3.03 -23.94
C GLY A 722 10.53 -2.63 -25.41
N VAL A 723 9.39 -2.04 -25.80
CA VAL A 723 9.20 -1.41 -27.11
C VAL A 723 10.12 -0.20 -27.31
N PHE A 724 10.40 0.16 -28.56
CA PHE A 724 11.22 1.34 -28.88
C PHE A 724 10.48 2.65 -28.62
N ARG A 725 11.25 3.76 -28.50
CA ARG A 725 10.68 5.10 -28.29
C ARG A 725 9.84 5.60 -29.47
N SER A 726 10.18 5.14 -30.67
CA SER A 726 9.50 5.43 -31.94
C SER A 726 8.16 4.72 -32.10
N THR A 727 7.88 3.68 -31.30
CA THR A 727 6.60 2.96 -31.36
C THR A 727 5.48 3.90 -30.97
N ALA A 728 4.42 3.94 -31.80
CA ALA A 728 3.24 4.75 -31.55
C ALA A 728 2.64 4.43 -30.18
N LEU A 729 2.23 5.46 -29.42
CA LEU A 729 1.84 5.28 -28.01
C LEU A 729 0.67 4.30 -27.86
N ALA A 730 -0.36 4.39 -28.70
CA ALA A 730 -1.50 3.47 -28.63
C ALA A 730 -1.10 2.01 -28.84
N ILE A 731 -0.13 1.74 -29.73
CA ILE A 731 0.42 0.39 -29.94
C ILE A 731 1.24 -0.03 -28.71
N ALA A 732 2.11 0.85 -28.22
CA ALA A 732 2.92 0.58 -27.04
C ALA A 732 2.06 0.30 -25.79
N GLU A 733 0.93 0.98 -25.61
CA GLU A 733 -0.03 0.76 -24.52
C GLU A 733 -0.79 -0.57 -24.71
N ALA A 734 -1.18 -0.90 -25.95
CA ALA A 734 -1.85 -2.16 -26.28
C ALA A 734 -0.93 -3.37 -26.03
N GLU A 735 0.30 -3.36 -26.54
CA GLU A 735 1.30 -4.42 -26.31
C GLU A 735 1.67 -4.51 -24.82
N ALA A 736 1.83 -3.37 -24.14
CA ALA A 736 2.09 -3.37 -22.70
C ALA A 736 0.91 -3.88 -21.86
N GLY A 737 -0.28 -4.05 -22.43
CA GLY A 737 -1.48 -4.46 -21.71
C GLY A 737 -1.94 -3.42 -20.68
N ILE A 738 -1.69 -2.14 -20.93
CA ILE A 738 -2.14 -1.02 -20.08
C ILE A 738 -3.25 -0.23 -20.77
N GLU A 739 -4.12 0.40 -19.97
CA GLU A 739 -5.17 1.26 -20.49
C GLU A 739 -4.61 2.67 -20.78
N PRO A 740 -5.01 3.32 -21.89
CA PRO A 740 -4.67 4.72 -22.16
C PRO A 740 -5.12 5.65 -21.02
N THR A 741 -4.41 6.76 -20.81
CA THR A 741 -4.71 7.68 -19.71
C THR A 741 -6.16 8.16 -19.71
N VAL A 742 -6.68 8.60 -20.88
CA VAL A 742 -8.07 9.08 -21.02
C VAL A 742 -9.07 8.01 -20.61
N VAL A 743 -8.82 6.76 -20.99
CA VAL A 743 -9.67 5.59 -20.68
C VAL A 743 -9.66 5.32 -19.17
N ARG A 744 -8.48 5.35 -18.53
CA ARG A 744 -8.35 5.18 -17.08
C ARG A 744 -9.06 6.28 -16.29
N LEU A 745 -8.87 7.54 -16.69
CA LEU A 745 -9.52 8.68 -16.04
C LEU A 745 -11.04 8.57 -16.16
N ARG A 746 -11.57 8.26 -17.36
CA ARG A 746 -13.01 8.02 -17.56
C ARG A 746 -13.53 6.90 -16.67
N ALA A 747 -12.84 5.76 -16.62
CA ALA A 747 -13.21 4.64 -15.75
C ALA A 747 -13.20 5.03 -14.26
N ARG A 748 -12.21 5.83 -13.84
CA ARG A 748 -12.09 6.33 -12.46
C ARG A 748 -13.23 7.28 -12.10
N ILE A 749 -13.55 8.22 -12.97
CA ILE A 749 -14.65 9.19 -12.79
C ILE A 749 -16.00 8.46 -12.70
N LEU A 750 -16.30 7.57 -13.66
CA LEU A 750 -17.54 6.78 -13.64
C LEU A 750 -17.63 5.88 -12.40
N LYS A 751 -16.52 5.25 -12.00
CA LYS A 751 -16.47 4.47 -10.76
C LYS A 751 -16.79 5.33 -9.54
N HIS A 752 -16.22 6.52 -9.43
CA HIS A 752 -16.49 7.44 -8.33
C HIS A 752 -17.98 7.84 -8.32
N TRP A 753 -18.51 8.23 -9.48
CA TRP A 753 -19.92 8.59 -9.65
C TRP A 753 -20.87 7.47 -9.20
N ILE A 754 -20.66 6.24 -9.67
CA ILE A 754 -21.45 5.06 -9.27
C ILE A 754 -21.34 4.80 -7.76
N VAL A 755 -20.14 4.92 -7.18
CA VAL A 755 -19.95 4.74 -5.73
C VAL A 755 -20.73 5.78 -4.94
N CYS A 756 -20.77 7.05 -5.39
CA CYS A 756 -21.55 8.10 -4.73
C CYS A 756 -23.06 7.82 -4.73
N HIS A 757 -23.60 7.15 -5.76
CA HIS A 757 -25.01 6.76 -5.82
C HIS A 757 -25.40 5.66 -4.85
N THR A 758 -24.41 4.98 -4.24
CA THR A 758 -24.67 3.96 -3.20
C THR A 758 -24.62 4.52 -1.79
N LEU A 759 -24.37 5.83 -1.62
CA LEU A 759 -24.23 6.46 -0.31
C LEU A 759 -25.60 6.60 0.37
N PRO A 760 -25.65 6.56 1.72
CA PRO A 760 -26.83 6.92 2.49
C PRO A 760 -27.45 8.25 2.05
N LYS A 761 -28.79 8.37 2.09
CA LYS A 761 -29.53 9.51 1.52
C LYS A 761 -29.31 10.83 2.28
N ASP A 762 -28.91 10.75 3.55
CA ASP A 762 -28.48 11.85 4.41
C ASP A 762 -27.10 12.41 4.02
N HIS A 763 -26.32 11.71 3.20
CA HIS A 763 -25.01 12.20 2.78
C HIS A 763 -25.13 13.50 1.95
N PRO A 764 -24.28 14.55 2.18
CA PRO A 764 -24.37 15.84 1.47
C PRO A 764 -24.22 15.78 -0.06
N PHE A 765 -23.81 14.64 -0.59
CA PHE A 765 -23.78 14.35 -2.02
C PHE A 765 -25.17 14.51 -2.66
N TRP A 766 -26.22 14.02 -1.99
CA TRP A 766 -27.56 13.97 -2.56
C TRP A 766 -28.17 15.36 -2.74
N SER A 767 -27.99 16.25 -1.75
CA SER A 767 -28.44 17.64 -1.87
C SER A 767 -27.68 18.40 -2.96
N CYS A 768 -26.37 18.19 -3.09
CA CYS A 768 -25.56 18.77 -4.16
C CYS A 768 -25.98 18.24 -5.54
N ARG A 769 -26.22 16.93 -5.68
CA ARG A 769 -26.67 16.32 -6.94
C ARG A 769 -28.04 16.85 -7.36
N ALA A 770 -29.00 16.88 -6.44
CA ALA A 770 -30.35 17.38 -6.71
C ALA A 770 -30.31 18.84 -7.18
N ALA A 771 -29.54 19.70 -6.48
CA ALA A 771 -29.35 21.09 -6.89
C ALA A 771 -28.70 21.21 -8.29
N ALA A 772 -27.69 20.38 -8.60
CA ALA A 772 -27.02 20.39 -9.89
C ALA A 772 -27.92 19.96 -11.06
N ALA A 773 -28.90 19.10 -10.80
CA ALA A 773 -29.85 18.61 -11.82
C ALA A 773 -30.91 19.66 -12.20
N MET A 774 -31.28 20.56 -11.29
CA MET A 774 -32.38 21.53 -11.47
C MET A 774 -31.96 22.86 -12.10
N GLN A 775 -30.67 23.18 -12.13
CA GLN A 775 -30.20 24.49 -12.58
C GLN A 775 -29.74 24.42 -14.03
N ASP A 776 -30.20 25.32 -14.90
CA ASP A 776 -29.65 25.53 -16.26
C ASP A 776 -28.72 26.76 -16.33
N GLY A 777 -27.78 26.77 -17.29
CA GLY A 777 -26.88 27.91 -17.50
C GLY A 777 -25.39 27.60 -17.70
N ARG A 778 -24.58 28.67 -17.80
CA ARG A 778 -23.12 28.67 -18.01
C ARG A 778 -22.38 28.06 -16.79
N TYR A 779 -21.11 27.67 -16.95
CA TYR A 779 -20.26 27.06 -15.91
C TYR A 779 -20.76 25.72 -15.36
N LEU A 780 -20.92 24.74 -16.25
CA LEU A 780 -21.27 23.36 -15.89
C LEU A 780 -20.18 22.73 -14.99
N SER A 781 -20.59 22.19 -13.85
CA SER A 781 -19.73 21.45 -12.93
C SER A 781 -19.59 19.99 -13.36
N PRO A 782 -18.58 19.25 -12.86
CA PRO A 782 -18.47 17.81 -13.07
C PRO A 782 -19.74 17.04 -12.69
N PHE A 783 -20.38 17.37 -11.57
CA PHE A 783 -21.63 16.74 -11.14
C PHE A 783 -22.79 17.01 -12.10
N LYS A 784 -22.95 18.24 -12.58
CA LYS A 784 -24.01 18.57 -13.54
C LYS A 784 -23.82 17.84 -14.87
N ILE A 785 -22.58 17.77 -15.37
CA ILE A 785 -22.28 17.05 -16.62
C ILE A 785 -22.52 15.56 -16.44
N LEU A 786 -22.09 14.96 -15.32
CA LEU A 786 -22.36 13.55 -15.02
C LEU A 786 -23.84 13.27 -14.74
N ALA A 787 -24.60 14.22 -14.20
CA ALA A 787 -26.04 14.06 -14.02
C ALA A 787 -26.78 14.06 -15.36
N LYS A 788 -26.34 14.85 -16.34
CA LYS A 788 -26.97 14.97 -17.67
C LYS A 788 -26.50 13.93 -18.68
N HIS A 789 -25.18 13.64 -18.69
CA HIS A 789 -24.51 12.80 -19.69
C HIS A 789 -23.86 11.54 -19.11
N GLY A 790 -23.91 11.38 -17.79
CA GLY A 790 -23.52 10.12 -17.16
C GLY A 790 -24.58 9.04 -17.35
N PRO A 791 -24.39 7.87 -16.74
CA PRO A 791 -25.31 6.75 -16.88
C PRO A 791 -26.68 7.14 -16.31
N GLN A 792 -27.74 7.09 -17.13
CA GLN A 792 -29.04 7.66 -16.81
C GLN A 792 -29.79 6.90 -15.70
N CYS A 793 -29.55 5.59 -15.52
CA CYS A 793 -30.32 4.75 -14.60
C CYS A 793 -29.78 4.63 -13.17
N LEU A 794 -29.02 5.61 -12.63
CA LEU A 794 -28.35 5.47 -11.33
C LEU A 794 -29.18 5.93 -10.11
N SER A 795 -30.41 6.41 -10.29
CA SER A 795 -31.30 6.88 -9.21
C SER A 795 -31.68 5.80 -8.20
N ASP A 796 -31.91 4.57 -8.69
CA ASP A 796 -32.50 3.45 -7.95
C ASP A 796 -31.45 2.42 -7.51
N MET A 797 -30.25 2.92 -7.25
CA MET A 797 -29.10 2.14 -6.80
C MET A 797 -29.25 1.72 -5.35
N GLU A 798 -28.72 0.53 -5.04
CA GLU A 798 -28.61 0.03 -3.68
C GLU A 798 -27.88 1.00 -2.72
N VAL A 799 -28.36 1.09 -1.48
CA VAL A 799 -27.67 1.85 -0.43
C VAL A 799 -26.72 0.92 0.32
N ILE A 800 -25.43 1.22 0.24
CA ILE A 800 -24.38 0.49 0.98
C ILE A 800 -24.03 1.31 2.23
N ARG A 801 -24.44 0.79 3.40
CA ARG A 801 -24.26 1.39 4.71
C ARG A 801 -22.84 1.19 5.24
N PRO A 802 -22.32 2.11 6.08
CA PRO A 802 -21.02 1.98 6.74
C PRO A 802 -20.87 0.72 7.61
N PHE A 803 -21.98 0.29 8.21
CA PHE A 803 -22.12 -0.92 9.01
C PHE A 803 -23.26 -1.76 8.41
N PRO A 804 -22.97 -2.90 7.75
CA PRO A 804 -24.02 -3.76 7.20
C PRO A 804 -24.87 -4.38 8.30
N LEU A 805 -24.23 -4.84 9.36
CA LEU A 805 -24.83 -5.39 10.56
C LEU A 805 -24.34 -4.57 11.76
N ASP A 806 -25.12 -4.59 12.84
CA ASP A 806 -24.68 -4.10 14.14
C ASP A 806 -23.46 -4.90 14.59
N PRO A 807 -22.37 -4.26 15.08
CA PRO A 807 -21.17 -4.99 15.51
C PRO A 807 -21.43 -6.15 16.48
N ARG A 808 -22.48 -6.06 17.30
CA ARG A 808 -22.88 -7.09 18.26
C ARG A 808 -23.50 -8.33 17.64
N GLN A 809 -24.13 -8.18 16.47
CA GLN A 809 -24.90 -9.26 15.87
C GLN A 809 -23.97 -10.44 15.57
N ARG A 810 -24.39 -11.63 16.01
CA ARG A 810 -23.65 -12.88 15.79
C ARG A 810 -23.44 -13.06 14.28
N SER A 811 -22.20 -13.37 13.91
CA SER A 811 -21.91 -13.82 12.55
C SER A 811 -22.63 -15.13 12.28
N LEU A 812 -23.26 -15.23 11.11
CA LEU A 812 -23.80 -16.49 10.59
C LEU A 812 -22.70 -17.52 10.27
N GLY A 813 -21.42 -17.19 10.49
CA GLY A 813 -20.27 -18.07 10.26
C GLY A 813 -20.34 -19.37 11.04
N GLU A 814 -20.85 -19.33 12.28
CA GLU A 814 -21.01 -20.52 13.13
C GLU A 814 -22.15 -21.42 12.65
N LEU A 815 -23.10 -20.89 11.88
CA LEU A 815 -24.17 -21.67 11.26
C LEU A 815 -23.70 -22.35 9.96
N ILE A 816 -22.53 -21.98 9.44
CA ILE A 816 -22.01 -22.50 8.17
C ILE A 816 -21.21 -23.77 8.44
N ALA A 817 -21.73 -24.90 8.01
CA ALA A 817 -21.01 -26.17 8.08
C ALA A 817 -19.79 -26.12 7.13
N THR A 818 -18.62 -26.48 7.64
CA THR A 818 -17.40 -26.67 6.85
C THR A 818 -17.49 -27.94 6.00
N VAL A 819 -16.98 -27.89 4.78
CA VAL A 819 -16.83 -29.07 3.91
C VAL A 819 -15.91 -30.07 4.62
N GLY A 820 -16.39 -31.27 4.92
CA GLY A 820 -15.60 -32.34 5.54
C GLY A 820 -15.70 -32.46 7.07
N SER A 821 -16.39 -31.55 7.77
CA SER A 821 -16.89 -31.89 9.11
C SER A 821 -18.15 -32.71 8.92
N ASP A 822 -18.02 -34.04 8.99
CA ASP A 822 -19.15 -34.94 9.24
C ASP A 822 -19.76 -34.49 10.58
N MET A 823 -20.70 -33.55 10.52
CA MET A 823 -21.80 -33.57 11.48
C MET A 823 -22.39 -34.96 11.28
N GLN A 824 -22.05 -35.90 12.17
CA GLN A 824 -22.78 -37.14 12.31
C GLN A 824 -24.24 -36.76 12.14
N GLU A 825 -24.88 -37.30 11.10
CA GLU A 825 -26.32 -37.21 10.91
C GLU A 825 -26.94 -37.99 12.08
N LEU A 826 -26.88 -37.42 13.29
CA LEU A 826 -27.53 -37.96 14.47
C LEU A 826 -29.01 -38.00 14.11
N HIS A 827 -29.48 -39.21 13.86
CA HIS A 827 -30.89 -39.53 13.73
C HIS A 827 -31.53 -39.35 15.10
N GLU A 828 -31.72 -38.09 15.51
CA GLU A 828 -32.59 -37.77 16.63
C GLU A 828 -34.02 -38.07 16.17
N ALA A 829 -34.51 -39.27 16.52
CA ALA A 829 -35.86 -39.70 16.25
C ALA A 829 -36.87 -38.66 16.78
N GLY A 830 -37.82 -38.24 15.94
CA GLY A 830 -38.86 -37.26 16.31
C GLY A 830 -38.61 -35.80 15.91
N HIS A 831 -37.56 -35.49 15.13
CA HIS A 831 -37.34 -34.16 14.56
C HIS A 831 -37.90 -34.02 13.12
N ALA A 832 -38.56 -32.90 12.81
CA ALA A 832 -38.93 -32.54 11.44
C ALA A 832 -37.74 -31.88 10.73
N ARG A 833 -37.30 -32.47 9.60
CA ARG A 833 -36.16 -31.98 8.82
C ARG A 833 -36.63 -31.22 7.59
N LEU A 834 -36.35 -29.92 7.55
CA LEU A 834 -36.60 -29.04 6.42
C LEU A 834 -35.31 -28.78 5.65
N TRP A 835 -35.29 -29.16 4.39
CA TRP A 835 -34.18 -28.95 3.48
C TRP A 835 -34.55 -27.93 2.40
N LEU A 836 -33.74 -26.88 2.26
CA LEU A 836 -33.93 -25.83 1.27
C LEU A 836 -32.75 -25.82 0.30
N PHE A 837 -32.99 -26.26 -0.93
CA PHE A 837 -31.99 -26.26 -2.00
C PHE A 837 -32.17 -25.01 -2.84
N THR A 838 -31.15 -24.14 -2.83
CA THR A 838 -31.17 -22.87 -3.55
C THR A 838 -30.17 -22.90 -4.71
N SER A 839 -30.61 -22.49 -5.90
CA SER A 839 -29.74 -22.46 -7.09
C SER A 839 -30.03 -21.25 -7.98
N VAL A 840 -29.01 -20.84 -8.72
CA VAL A 840 -29.06 -19.74 -9.67
C VAL A 840 -28.36 -20.14 -10.97
N SER A 841 -28.95 -19.76 -12.09
CA SER A 841 -28.38 -19.93 -13.42
C SER A 841 -28.37 -18.59 -14.15
N VAL A 842 -27.24 -18.24 -14.74
CA VAL A 842 -27.12 -17.07 -15.63
C VAL A 842 -26.84 -17.62 -17.03
N ARG A 843 -27.82 -17.52 -17.93
CA ARG A 843 -27.76 -18.05 -19.30
C ARG A 843 -28.62 -17.21 -20.21
N ASN A 844 -28.25 -17.15 -21.50
CA ASN A 844 -29.02 -16.44 -22.52
C ASN A 844 -29.30 -14.96 -22.17
N GLY A 845 -28.41 -14.30 -21.42
CA GLY A 845 -28.58 -12.93 -20.94
C GLY A 845 -29.60 -12.78 -19.78
N LEU A 846 -30.18 -13.87 -19.30
CA LEU A 846 -31.17 -13.92 -18.22
C LEU A 846 -30.60 -14.55 -16.95
N VAL A 847 -31.15 -14.15 -15.81
CA VAL A 847 -30.83 -14.69 -14.49
C VAL A 847 -32.06 -15.43 -13.97
N GLY A 848 -31.96 -16.76 -13.93
CA GLY A 848 -32.99 -17.65 -13.41
C GLY A 848 -32.64 -18.12 -12.00
N THR A 849 -33.67 -18.28 -11.17
CA THR A 849 -33.58 -18.77 -9.79
C THR A 849 -34.38 -20.05 -9.63
N GLY A 850 -33.90 -20.94 -8.76
CA GLY A 850 -34.57 -22.19 -8.42
C GLY A 850 -34.52 -22.43 -6.91
N LEU A 851 -35.67 -22.79 -6.34
CA LEU A 851 -35.83 -23.17 -4.94
C LEU A 851 -36.60 -24.49 -4.86
N VAL A 852 -36.08 -25.42 -4.06
CA VAL A 852 -36.78 -26.65 -3.68
C VAL A 852 -36.80 -26.74 -2.16
N VAL A 853 -38.00 -26.87 -1.57
CA VAL A 853 -38.20 -27.08 -0.14
C VAL A 853 -38.71 -28.50 0.07
N ARG A 854 -38.03 -29.26 0.93
CA ARG A 854 -38.31 -30.66 1.23
C ARG A 854 -38.50 -30.86 2.73
N VAL A 855 -39.49 -31.66 3.11
CA VAL A 855 -39.75 -32.08 4.50
C VAL A 855 -39.66 -33.59 4.59
N ASN A 856 -38.81 -34.13 5.46
CA ASN A 856 -38.72 -35.58 5.74
C ASN A 856 -38.72 -36.48 4.48
N GLN A 857 -38.05 -36.04 3.41
CA GLN A 857 -37.92 -36.67 2.08
C GLN A 857 -38.93 -36.28 0.98
N VAL A 858 -40.02 -35.57 1.31
CA VAL A 858 -41.04 -35.13 0.33
C VAL A 858 -40.80 -33.69 -0.11
N ASP A 859 -40.77 -33.43 -1.42
CA ASP A 859 -40.73 -32.07 -1.95
C ASP A 859 -42.11 -31.43 -1.78
N ILE A 860 -42.19 -30.39 -0.95
CA ILE A 860 -43.44 -29.67 -0.67
C ILE A 860 -43.58 -28.41 -1.52
N VAL A 861 -42.44 -27.83 -1.95
CA VAL A 861 -42.42 -26.64 -2.79
C VAL A 861 -41.28 -26.76 -3.80
N SER A 862 -41.59 -26.49 -5.06
CA SER A 862 -40.60 -26.23 -6.10
C SER A 862 -40.99 -24.98 -6.86
N SER A 863 -40.12 -23.98 -6.88
CA SER A 863 -40.36 -22.73 -7.60
C SER A 863 -39.16 -22.38 -8.47
N ASN A 864 -39.45 -21.83 -9.65
CA ASN A 864 -38.46 -21.16 -10.48
C ASN A 864 -38.95 -19.76 -10.84
N ARG A 865 -38.02 -18.84 -11.07
CA ARG A 865 -38.36 -17.46 -11.46
C ARG A 865 -37.23 -16.82 -12.24
N THR A 866 -37.56 -16.19 -13.35
CA THR A 866 -36.68 -15.28 -14.10
C THR A 866 -36.65 -13.95 -13.38
N VAL A 867 -35.55 -13.63 -12.69
CA VAL A 867 -35.50 -12.48 -11.78
C VAL A 867 -34.93 -11.21 -12.42
N GLY A 868 -34.30 -11.31 -13.59
CA GLY A 868 -33.74 -10.16 -14.30
C GLY A 868 -32.72 -10.56 -15.38
N THR A 869 -32.01 -9.57 -15.90
CA THR A 869 -30.96 -9.77 -16.91
C THR A 869 -29.57 -9.88 -16.26
N GLU A 870 -28.60 -10.48 -16.96
CA GLU A 870 -27.19 -10.60 -16.53
C GLU A 870 -26.50 -9.23 -16.36
N ASP A 871 -26.96 -8.22 -17.10
CA ASP A 871 -26.48 -6.85 -16.97
C ASP A 871 -26.97 -6.18 -15.69
N ALA A 872 -28.20 -6.48 -15.25
CA ALA A 872 -28.81 -5.91 -14.06
C ALA A 872 -28.38 -6.64 -12.79
N LEU A 873 -28.38 -7.98 -12.80
CA LEU A 873 -28.15 -8.82 -11.64
C LEU A 873 -26.91 -9.70 -11.82
N ASN A 874 -26.32 -10.12 -10.71
CA ASN A 874 -25.25 -11.12 -10.75
C ASN A 874 -25.66 -12.35 -9.96
N ALA A 875 -25.06 -13.50 -10.29
CA ALA A 875 -25.41 -14.78 -9.68
C ALA A 875 -25.31 -14.76 -8.14
N HIS A 876 -24.33 -14.04 -7.58
CA HIS A 876 -24.15 -13.91 -6.14
C HIS A 876 -25.33 -13.18 -5.46
N PHE A 877 -25.76 -12.04 -6.02
CA PHE A 877 -26.91 -11.30 -5.48
C PHE A 877 -28.23 -12.04 -5.69
N ALA A 878 -28.44 -12.67 -6.85
CA ALA A 878 -29.62 -13.47 -7.10
C ALA A 878 -29.73 -14.63 -6.10
N GLN A 879 -28.60 -15.28 -5.77
CA GLN A 879 -28.59 -16.37 -4.79
C GLN A 879 -28.90 -15.86 -3.38
N LEU A 880 -28.41 -14.67 -2.99
CA LEU A 880 -28.85 -14.01 -1.75
C LEU A 880 -30.37 -13.78 -1.75
N GLY A 881 -30.93 -13.36 -2.88
CA GLY A 881 -32.39 -13.17 -3.03
C GLY A 881 -33.18 -14.45 -2.79
N VAL A 882 -32.78 -15.54 -3.43
CA VAL A 882 -33.42 -16.86 -3.26
C VAL A 882 -33.27 -17.38 -1.84
N VAL A 883 -32.11 -17.20 -1.20
CA VAL A 883 -31.92 -17.57 0.21
C VAL A 883 -32.83 -16.75 1.12
N SER A 884 -32.99 -15.44 0.85
CA SER A 884 -33.94 -14.59 1.58
C SER A 884 -35.38 -15.07 1.44
N GLU A 885 -35.83 -15.40 0.22
CA GLU A 885 -37.16 -15.97 -0.02
C GLU A 885 -37.34 -17.33 0.67
N ALA A 886 -36.32 -18.18 0.63
CA ALA A 886 -36.32 -19.49 1.29
C ALA A 886 -36.48 -19.36 2.81
N VAL A 887 -35.70 -18.48 3.44
CA VAL A 887 -35.78 -18.23 4.89
C VAL A 887 -37.13 -17.60 5.27
N ALA A 888 -37.64 -16.66 4.46
CA ALA A 888 -38.96 -16.06 4.67
C ALA A 888 -40.08 -17.11 4.61
N TYR A 889 -40.00 -18.07 3.68
CA TYR A 889 -40.94 -19.19 3.59
C TYR A 889 -40.89 -20.08 4.84
N VAL A 890 -39.71 -20.41 5.35
CA VAL A 890 -39.59 -21.21 6.60
C VAL A 890 -40.22 -20.46 7.76
N LYS A 891 -39.99 -19.15 7.87
CA LYS A 891 -40.55 -18.34 8.96
C LYS A 891 -42.09 -18.30 8.94
N THR A 892 -42.72 -18.28 7.76
CA THR A 892 -44.19 -18.32 7.67
C THR A 892 -44.76 -19.73 7.88
N MET A 893 -43.98 -20.77 7.54
CA MET A 893 -44.37 -22.16 7.71
C MET A 893 -44.21 -22.65 9.15
N LEU A 894 -43.14 -22.26 9.86
CA LEU A 894 -42.77 -22.81 11.16
C LEU A 894 -43.90 -22.74 12.21
N PRO A 895 -44.64 -21.62 12.37
CA PRO A 895 -45.77 -21.55 13.31
C PRO A 895 -46.95 -22.48 12.96
N ARG A 896 -47.03 -22.96 11.71
CA ARG A 896 -48.11 -23.85 11.23
C ARG A 896 -47.77 -25.33 11.40
N ILE A 897 -46.53 -25.65 11.77
CA ILE A 897 -46.13 -27.03 12.04
C ILE A 897 -46.65 -27.39 13.44
N GLN A 898 -47.49 -28.42 13.54
CA GLN A 898 -48.00 -28.97 14.80
C GLN A 898 -46.92 -29.73 15.59
N MET A 899 -45.74 -29.13 15.75
CA MET A 899 -44.63 -29.65 16.52
C MET A 899 -43.92 -28.49 17.20
N SER A 900 -43.32 -28.76 18.35
CA SER A 900 -42.53 -27.75 19.03
C SER A 900 -41.33 -27.30 18.16
N PRO A 901 -41.05 -25.99 18.08
CA PRO A 901 -39.96 -25.46 17.24
C PRO A 901 -38.58 -26.07 17.48
N TRP A 902 -38.26 -26.50 18.70
CA TRP A 902 -37.00 -27.20 19.04
C TRP A 902 -36.85 -28.57 18.38
N LYS A 903 -37.96 -29.18 17.94
CA LYS A 903 -37.94 -30.42 17.15
C LYS A 903 -37.75 -30.15 15.65
N VAL A 904 -37.54 -28.91 15.22
CA VAL A 904 -37.39 -28.56 13.81
C VAL A 904 -35.93 -28.28 13.46
N GLN A 905 -35.42 -29.00 12.47
CA GLN A 905 -34.08 -28.80 11.91
C GLN A 905 -34.19 -28.23 10.49
N VAL A 906 -33.60 -27.07 10.26
CA VAL A 906 -33.60 -26.34 8.98
C VAL A 906 -32.20 -26.36 8.39
N THR A 907 -32.05 -26.95 7.22
CA THR A 907 -30.78 -27.00 6.48
C THR A 907 -30.93 -26.29 5.15
N ILE A 908 -30.17 -25.20 4.97
CA ILE A 908 -30.16 -24.40 3.74
C ILE A 908 -28.90 -24.73 2.95
N VAL A 909 -29.09 -25.32 1.78
CA VAL A 909 -28.01 -25.66 0.85
C VAL A 909 -27.82 -24.50 -0.13
N VAL A 910 -26.62 -23.92 -0.12
CA VAL A 910 -26.25 -22.76 -0.94
C VAL A 910 -25.15 -23.16 -1.91
N ASN A 911 -25.47 -23.19 -3.20
CA ASN A 911 -24.54 -23.63 -4.25
C ASN A 911 -23.36 -22.68 -4.48
N ASN A 912 -23.49 -21.41 -4.08
CA ASN A 912 -22.45 -20.40 -4.26
C ASN A 912 -21.67 -20.15 -2.96
N PRO A 913 -20.42 -20.63 -2.81
CA PRO A 913 -19.63 -20.45 -1.59
C PRO A 913 -19.33 -18.97 -1.30
N ALA A 914 -19.31 -18.09 -2.30
CA ALA A 914 -19.13 -16.67 -2.07
C ALA A 914 -20.33 -16.03 -1.34
N VAL A 915 -21.52 -16.61 -1.43
CA VAL A 915 -22.69 -16.17 -0.65
C VAL A 915 -22.54 -16.57 0.80
N LEU A 916 -22.15 -17.82 1.08
CA LEU A 916 -21.83 -18.28 2.43
C LEU A 916 -20.76 -17.40 3.08
N LEU A 917 -19.68 -17.09 2.38
CA LEU A 917 -18.64 -16.16 2.86
C LEU A 917 -19.19 -14.75 3.13
N SER A 918 -20.15 -14.29 2.33
CA SER A 918 -20.74 -12.95 2.47
C SER A 918 -21.71 -12.84 3.64
N LEU A 919 -22.42 -13.93 3.93
CA LEU A 919 -23.27 -14.09 5.12
C LEU A 919 -22.44 -14.29 6.38
N ALA A 920 -21.35 -15.06 6.30
CA ALA A 920 -20.41 -15.27 7.40
C ALA A 920 -19.72 -13.96 7.80
N LYS A 921 -19.20 -13.22 6.82
CA LYS A 921 -18.39 -12.03 7.06
C LYS A 921 -18.91 -10.86 6.22
N PRO A 922 -20.05 -10.23 6.60
CA PRO A 922 -20.56 -9.05 5.92
C PRO A 922 -19.55 -7.89 5.95
N ARG A 923 -19.33 -7.27 4.79
CA ARG A 923 -18.43 -6.12 4.58
C ARG A 923 -19.20 -5.04 3.79
N LEU A 924 -18.47 -4.19 3.06
CA LEU A 924 -19.00 -3.13 2.20
C LEU A 924 -19.35 -3.64 0.78
N GLN A 925 -19.83 -4.88 0.64
CA GLN A 925 -20.33 -5.43 -0.61
C GLN A 925 -21.72 -4.86 -0.97
N GLY A 926 -22.18 -5.15 -2.19
CA GLY A 926 -23.59 -4.97 -2.54
C GLY A 926 -24.47 -6.10 -1.96
N GLY A 927 -25.78 -5.89 -1.91
CA GLY A 927 -26.74 -6.82 -1.34
C GLY A 927 -26.85 -6.81 0.19
N GLN A 928 -26.36 -5.75 0.85
CA GLN A 928 -26.42 -5.64 2.31
C GLN A 928 -27.84 -5.71 2.86
N ALA A 929 -28.84 -5.16 2.14
CA ALA A 929 -30.24 -5.24 2.55
C ALA A 929 -30.70 -6.70 2.69
N LEU A 930 -30.40 -7.55 1.69
CA LEU A 930 -30.70 -8.98 1.74
C LEU A 930 -29.92 -9.71 2.84
N ILE A 931 -28.63 -9.40 3.00
CA ILE A 931 -27.82 -10.00 4.07
C ILE A 931 -28.42 -9.68 5.44
N THR A 932 -28.86 -8.45 5.65
CA THR A 932 -29.49 -8.01 6.90
C THR A 932 -30.80 -8.77 7.12
N GLN A 933 -31.67 -8.83 6.12
CA GLN A 933 -32.93 -9.58 6.18
C GLN A 933 -32.72 -11.07 6.48
N ILE A 934 -31.77 -11.72 5.80
CA ILE A 934 -31.42 -13.13 6.05
C ILE A 934 -30.92 -13.30 7.48
N THR A 935 -30.01 -12.43 7.94
CA THR A 935 -29.43 -12.52 9.28
C THR A 935 -30.49 -12.35 10.36
N GLU A 936 -31.35 -11.35 10.24
CA GLU A 936 -32.45 -11.10 11.17
C GLU A 936 -33.43 -12.28 11.19
N ALA A 937 -33.83 -12.77 10.03
CA ALA A 937 -34.78 -13.88 9.95
C ALA A 937 -34.19 -15.20 10.49
N LEU A 938 -32.92 -15.49 10.23
CA LEU A 938 -32.26 -16.67 10.80
C LEU A 938 -32.06 -16.57 12.31
N ASN A 939 -31.71 -15.40 12.83
CA ASN A 939 -31.61 -15.19 14.28
C ASN A 939 -32.98 -15.39 14.96
N GLN A 940 -34.06 -14.89 14.36
CA GLN A 940 -35.42 -15.13 14.87
C GLN A 940 -35.79 -16.62 14.88
N LEU A 941 -35.38 -17.40 13.87
CA LEU A 941 -35.59 -18.85 13.88
C LEU A 941 -34.82 -19.55 15.01
N LEU A 942 -33.60 -19.10 15.30
CA LEU A 942 -32.80 -19.60 16.43
C LEU A 942 -33.46 -19.23 17.77
N GLU A 943 -33.97 -18.00 17.92
CA GLU A 943 -34.70 -17.55 19.10
C GLU A 943 -35.99 -18.34 19.34
N MET A 944 -36.66 -18.76 18.26
CA MET A 944 -37.80 -19.69 18.33
C MET A 944 -37.40 -21.11 18.76
N GLY A 945 -36.11 -21.43 18.81
CA GLY A 945 -35.58 -22.74 19.20
C GLY A 945 -35.26 -23.69 18.04
N ALA A 946 -35.45 -23.30 16.79
CA ALA A 946 -35.15 -24.15 15.63
C ALA A 946 -33.64 -24.34 15.44
N LYS A 947 -33.21 -25.56 15.09
CA LYS A 947 -31.80 -25.84 14.74
C LYS A 947 -31.56 -25.44 13.28
N VAL A 948 -30.78 -24.39 13.02
CA VAL A 948 -30.51 -23.87 11.67
C VAL A 948 -29.07 -24.17 11.25
N SER A 949 -28.88 -24.64 10.00
CA SER A 949 -27.56 -24.75 9.37
C SER A 949 -27.56 -24.25 7.92
N LEU A 950 -26.46 -23.64 7.51
CA LEU A 950 -26.16 -23.32 6.11
C LEU A 950 -24.99 -24.19 5.65
N LYS A 951 -25.05 -24.77 4.46
CA LYS A 951 -23.93 -25.57 3.96
C LYS A 951 -23.77 -25.48 2.44
N PRO A 952 -22.55 -25.70 1.91
CA PRO A 952 -22.39 -26.00 0.50
C PRO A 952 -22.97 -27.39 0.16
N PRO A 953 -23.30 -27.66 -1.11
CA PRO A 953 -23.78 -28.98 -1.53
C PRO A 953 -22.69 -30.06 -1.34
N THR A 954 -23.10 -31.28 -0.97
CA THR A 954 -22.24 -32.47 -0.88
C THR A 954 -22.60 -33.51 -1.94
N ASP A 955 -21.79 -34.57 -2.12
CA ASP A 955 -22.09 -35.64 -3.09
C ASP A 955 -23.43 -36.33 -2.80
N LYS A 956 -23.80 -36.45 -1.52
CA LYS A 956 -25.12 -36.95 -1.08
C LYS A 956 -26.28 -36.00 -1.41
N ASP A 957 -25.99 -34.73 -1.62
CA ASP A 957 -26.96 -33.69 -1.99
C ASP A 957 -27.09 -33.53 -3.53
N CYS A 958 -26.31 -34.28 -4.32
CA CYS A 958 -26.12 -34.04 -5.76
C CYS A 958 -27.43 -34.09 -6.58
N GLU A 959 -28.26 -35.11 -6.40
CA GLU A 959 -29.53 -35.25 -7.13
C GLU A 959 -30.50 -34.07 -6.83
N LYS A 960 -30.62 -33.69 -5.56
CA LYS A 960 -31.55 -32.65 -5.08
C LYS A 960 -31.07 -31.26 -5.48
N THR A 961 -29.77 -31.04 -5.41
CA THR A 961 -29.10 -29.83 -5.89
C THR A 961 -29.24 -29.69 -7.41
N THR A 962 -29.16 -30.81 -8.14
CA THR A 962 -29.40 -30.89 -9.58
C THR A 962 -30.82 -30.45 -9.93
N ARG A 963 -31.84 -30.89 -9.18
CA ARG A 963 -33.23 -30.44 -9.39
C ARG A 963 -33.38 -28.92 -9.26
N ALA A 964 -32.88 -28.32 -8.17
CA ALA A 964 -32.92 -26.87 -7.99
C ALA A 964 -32.17 -26.13 -9.11
N HIS A 965 -31.05 -26.69 -9.59
CA HIS A 965 -30.28 -26.14 -10.71
C HIS A 965 -31.01 -26.28 -12.05
N THR A 966 -31.71 -27.38 -12.30
CA THR A 966 -32.56 -27.56 -13.49
C THR A 966 -33.69 -26.54 -13.51
N LEU A 967 -34.34 -26.31 -12.37
CA LEU A 967 -35.36 -25.25 -12.22
C LEU A 967 -34.79 -23.87 -12.53
N ALA A 968 -33.61 -23.53 -11.99
CA ALA A 968 -32.94 -22.27 -12.28
C ALA A 968 -32.58 -22.12 -13.76
N ARG A 969 -32.17 -23.21 -14.43
CA ARG A 969 -31.89 -23.23 -15.87
C ARG A 969 -33.14 -23.01 -16.72
N LYS A 970 -34.26 -23.66 -16.36
CA LYS A 970 -35.56 -23.48 -17.03
C LYS A 970 -36.01 -22.01 -16.98
N ALA A 971 -35.82 -21.35 -15.85
CA ALA A 971 -36.08 -19.92 -15.68
C ALA A 971 -35.06 -18.98 -16.38
N ALA A 972 -34.05 -19.52 -17.06
CA ALA A 972 -33.08 -18.75 -17.85
C ALA A 972 -33.09 -19.19 -19.33
N GLU A 973 -34.15 -19.88 -19.77
CA GLU A 973 -34.35 -20.24 -21.16
C GLU A 973 -34.71 -19.02 -22.00
N VAL A 974 -34.40 -19.11 -23.30
CA VAL A 974 -34.73 -18.06 -24.27
C VAL A 974 -36.24 -17.82 -24.26
N ASN A 975 -36.66 -16.55 -24.30
CA ASN A 975 -38.07 -16.09 -24.22
C ASN A 975 -38.76 -16.24 -22.85
N SER A 976 -38.04 -16.58 -21.78
CA SER A 976 -38.62 -16.55 -20.43
C SER A 976 -39.02 -15.12 -20.04
N GLU A 977 -40.26 -14.92 -19.59
CA GLU A 977 -40.74 -13.61 -19.14
C GLU A 977 -40.01 -13.18 -17.86
N VAL A 978 -39.51 -11.93 -17.85
CA VAL A 978 -38.79 -11.37 -16.70
C VAL A 978 -39.80 -10.85 -15.68
N ASN A 979 -39.91 -11.53 -14.54
CA ASN A 979 -40.79 -11.15 -13.44
C ASN A 979 -39.96 -10.90 -12.16
N PRO A 980 -39.39 -9.68 -11.99
CA PRO A 980 -38.46 -9.40 -10.91
C PRO A 980 -39.19 -9.23 -9.57
N PRO A 981 -38.83 -10.02 -8.53
CA PRO A 981 -39.34 -9.79 -7.17
C PRO A 981 -38.86 -8.43 -6.62
N PRO A 982 -39.46 -7.89 -5.54
CA PRO A 982 -39.12 -6.58 -5.02
C PRO A 982 -37.62 -6.36 -4.77
N TRP A 983 -36.91 -7.38 -4.27
CA TRP A 983 -35.47 -7.31 -4.03
C TRP A 983 -34.63 -7.25 -5.32
N ALA A 984 -35.15 -7.73 -6.46
CA ALA A 984 -34.48 -7.76 -7.75
C ALA A 984 -34.65 -6.46 -8.57
N ARG A 985 -35.55 -5.56 -8.15
CA ARG A 985 -35.81 -4.27 -8.83
C ARG A 985 -34.75 -3.20 -8.55
N VAL A 986 -33.80 -3.49 -7.66
CA VAL A 986 -32.74 -2.56 -7.25
C VAL A 986 -31.53 -2.66 -8.19
N GLN A 987 -30.97 -1.53 -8.60
CA GLN A 987 -29.74 -1.54 -9.37
C GLN A 987 -28.52 -1.75 -8.47
N LEU A 988 -27.68 -2.74 -8.81
CA LEU A 988 -26.50 -3.08 -8.01
C LEU A 988 -25.27 -2.27 -8.41
N ARG A 989 -24.45 -1.92 -7.41
CA ARG A 989 -23.13 -1.31 -7.61
C ARG A 989 -22.25 -2.16 -8.52
N ALA A 990 -22.23 -3.46 -8.29
CA ALA A 990 -21.39 -4.37 -9.08
C ALA A 990 -21.81 -4.36 -10.54
N SER A 991 -23.12 -4.35 -10.81
CA SER A 991 -23.70 -4.33 -12.16
C SER A 991 -23.42 -3.01 -12.88
N ALA A 992 -23.67 -1.87 -12.23
CA ALA A 992 -23.33 -0.56 -12.78
C ALA A 992 -21.82 -0.42 -13.08
N LEU A 993 -20.95 -0.95 -12.20
CA LEU A 993 -19.50 -0.95 -12.44
C LEU A 993 -19.08 -1.89 -13.57
N ARG A 994 -19.75 -3.03 -13.76
CA ARG A 994 -19.50 -3.92 -14.91
C ARG A 994 -19.87 -3.20 -16.21
N TRP A 995 -21.07 -2.63 -16.27
CA TRP A 995 -21.53 -1.83 -17.41
C TRP A 995 -20.55 -0.69 -17.72
N ALA A 996 -20.12 0.08 -16.71
CA ALA A 996 -19.20 1.20 -16.93
C ALA A 996 -17.84 0.75 -17.47
N ARG A 997 -17.32 -0.40 -17.01
CA ARG A 997 -16.09 -0.99 -17.54
C ARG A 997 -16.28 -1.49 -18.98
N ALA A 998 -17.40 -2.14 -19.27
CA ALA A 998 -17.72 -2.63 -20.61
C ALA A 998 -17.83 -1.46 -21.60
N ASN A 999 -18.57 -0.41 -21.24
CA ASN A 999 -18.72 0.81 -22.04
C ASN A 999 -17.36 1.48 -22.31
N VAL A 1000 -16.53 1.67 -21.29
CA VAL A 1000 -15.20 2.27 -21.44
C VAL A 1000 -14.28 1.40 -22.30
N LYS A 1001 -14.36 0.07 -22.15
CA LYS A 1001 -13.56 -0.87 -22.95
C LYS A 1001 -14.01 -0.89 -24.41
N GLN A 1002 -15.31 -0.81 -24.67
CA GLN A 1002 -15.85 -0.76 -26.03
C GLN A 1002 -15.42 0.53 -26.72
N HIS A 1003 -15.62 1.67 -26.08
CA HIS A 1003 -15.16 2.97 -26.59
C HIS A 1003 -13.64 3.02 -26.84
N ARG A 1004 -12.82 2.30 -26.05
CA ARG A 1004 -11.39 2.15 -26.34
C ARG A 1004 -11.16 1.39 -27.65
N LYS A 1005 -11.89 0.30 -27.87
CA LYS A 1005 -11.77 -0.51 -29.10
C LYS A 1005 -12.19 0.30 -30.32
N ASP A 1006 -13.36 0.93 -30.26
CA ASP A 1006 -13.90 1.72 -31.37
C ASP A 1006 -12.91 2.84 -31.75
N ASN A 1007 -12.44 3.60 -30.75
CA ASN A 1007 -11.43 4.63 -30.99
C ASN A 1007 -10.10 4.09 -31.50
N PHE A 1008 -9.67 2.93 -31.02
CA PHE A 1008 -8.43 2.31 -31.50
C PHE A 1008 -8.58 1.90 -32.97
N GLN A 1009 -9.72 1.35 -33.38
CA GLN A 1009 -9.96 0.94 -34.77
C GLN A 1009 -9.91 2.12 -35.74
N LEU A 1010 -10.39 3.31 -35.33
CA LEU A 1010 -10.37 4.52 -36.16
C LEU A 1010 -8.97 5.10 -36.44
N TRP A 1011 -7.93 4.70 -35.72
CA TRP A 1011 -6.57 5.25 -35.91
C TRP A 1011 -5.84 4.61 -37.08
N THR A 1012 -5.09 5.38 -37.86
CA THR A 1012 -4.30 4.87 -39.00
C THR A 1012 -2.87 4.44 -38.63
N THR A 1013 -2.41 4.74 -37.41
CA THR A 1013 -1.03 4.50 -36.99
C THR A 1013 -0.79 3.05 -36.54
N GLY A 1014 0.40 2.50 -36.88
CA GLY A 1014 0.82 1.16 -36.46
C GLY A 1014 0.24 0.03 -37.33
N GLN A 1015 0.06 0.27 -38.63
CA GLN A 1015 -0.53 -0.66 -39.59
C GLN A 1015 0.11 -2.05 -39.55
N PHE A 1016 1.45 -2.14 -39.45
CA PHE A 1016 2.16 -3.42 -39.33
C PHE A 1016 1.62 -4.28 -38.18
N THR A 1017 1.52 -3.72 -36.98
CA THR A 1017 1.03 -4.45 -35.79
C THR A 1017 -0.45 -4.79 -35.90
N ARG A 1018 -1.25 -3.94 -36.56
CA ARG A 1018 -2.68 -4.19 -36.76
C ARG A 1018 -2.96 -5.28 -37.79
N GLN A 1019 -2.16 -5.34 -38.86
CA GLN A 1019 -2.19 -6.45 -39.82
C GLN A 1019 -1.74 -7.75 -39.17
N LEU A 1020 -0.77 -7.66 -38.25
CA LEU A 1020 -0.31 -8.80 -37.47
C LEU A 1020 -1.37 -9.27 -36.46
N ASP A 1021 -2.10 -8.36 -35.82
CA ASP A 1021 -3.09 -8.69 -34.77
C ASP A 1021 -4.27 -7.71 -34.82
N SER A 1022 -5.30 -8.07 -35.59
CA SER A 1022 -6.50 -7.24 -35.80
C SER A 1022 -7.40 -7.18 -34.55
N ALA A 1023 -7.25 -8.14 -33.63
CA ALA A 1023 -7.97 -8.16 -32.36
C ALA A 1023 -7.39 -7.23 -31.28
N LEU A 1024 -6.32 -6.46 -31.58
CA LEU A 1024 -5.76 -5.48 -30.67
C LEU A 1024 -6.69 -4.26 -30.47
N PRO A 1025 -6.79 -3.71 -29.25
CA PRO A 1025 -6.25 -4.24 -28.00
C PRO A 1025 -7.14 -5.36 -27.42
N GLY A 1026 -6.52 -6.47 -27.01
CA GLY A 1026 -7.23 -7.63 -26.48
C GLY A 1026 -6.60 -8.24 -25.22
N PRO A 1027 -7.35 -9.06 -24.46
CA PRO A 1027 -6.82 -9.76 -23.29
C PRO A 1027 -5.76 -10.83 -23.66
N HIS A 1028 -5.80 -11.35 -24.89
CA HIS A 1028 -4.84 -12.35 -25.39
C HIS A 1028 -3.41 -11.81 -25.39
N THR A 1029 -3.22 -10.55 -25.81
CA THR A 1029 -1.91 -9.88 -25.78
C THR A 1029 -1.32 -9.80 -24.36
N LYS A 1030 -2.17 -9.52 -23.37
CA LYS A 1030 -1.74 -9.54 -21.97
C LYS A 1030 -1.30 -10.94 -21.54
N MET A 1031 -2.08 -11.96 -21.85
CA MET A 1031 -1.76 -13.36 -21.53
C MET A 1031 -0.47 -13.82 -22.20
N LEU A 1032 -0.24 -13.42 -23.46
CA LEU A 1032 0.98 -13.68 -24.22
C LEU A 1032 2.23 -13.16 -23.51
N TYR A 1033 2.18 -11.95 -22.94
CA TYR A 1033 3.34 -11.38 -22.23
C TYR A 1033 3.42 -11.80 -20.75
N ASP A 1034 2.32 -12.17 -20.11
CA ASP A 1034 2.30 -12.59 -18.71
C ASP A 1034 3.07 -13.91 -18.50
N SER A 1035 3.19 -14.77 -19.53
CA SER A 1035 3.95 -16.02 -19.50
C SER A 1035 5.45 -15.86 -19.79
N LEU A 1036 5.91 -14.66 -20.15
CA LEU A 1036 7.27 -14.42 -20.61
C LEU A 1036 8.11 -13.67 -19.56
N ASP A 1037 9.40 -13.99 -19.51
CA ASP A 1037 10.36 -13.14 -18.82
C ASP A 1037 10.58 -11.81 -19.56
N ARG A 1038 11.27 -10.87 -18.91
CA ARG A 1038 11.44 -9.51 -19.42
C ARG A 1038 12.16 -9.43 -20.76
N GLU A 1039 13.14 -10.28 -20.97
CA GLU A 1039 14.00 -10.28 -22.15
C GLU A 1039 13.21 -10.81 -23.34
N LYS A 1040 12.55 -11.97 -23.16
CA LYS A 1040 11.66 -12.57 -24.15
C LYS A 1040 10.52 -11.63 -24.54
N ALA A 1041 9.85 -11.02 -23.56
CA ALA A 1041 8.79 -10.05 -23.81
C ALA A 1041 9.29 -8.84 -24.61
N SER A 1042 10.52 -8.38 -24.33
CA SER A 1042 11.15 -7.28 -25.08
C SER A 1042 11.32 -7.60 -26.55
N ILE A 1043 11.83 -8.78 -26.85
CA ILE A 1043 12.11 -9.18 -28.22
C ILE A 1043 10.80 -9.38 -28.97
N LEU A 1044 9.85 -10.09 -28.36
CA LEU A 1044 8.53 -10.31 -28.96
C LEU A 1044 7.81 -9.00 -29.26
N ALA A 1045 7.80 -8.04 -28.33
CA ALA A 1045 7.19 -6.73 -28.57
C ALA A 1045 7.89 -5.93 -29.68
N GLN A 1046 9.22 -6.03 -29.80
CA GLN A 1046 9.97 -5.41 -30.89
C GLN A 1046 9.62 -6.02 -32.25
N LEU A 1047 9.50 -7.35 -32.34
CA LEU A 1047 9.08 -8.05 -33.55
C LEU A 1047 7.64 -7.70 -33.93
N ARG A 1048 6.70 -7.75 -32.97
CA ARG A 1048 5.27 -7.43 -33.19
C ARG A 1048 5.01 -5.97 -33.57
N THR A 1049 5.90 -5.06 -33.18
CA THR A 1049 5.81 -3.65 -33.55
C THR A 1049 6.51 -3.32 -34.86
N GLY A 1050 7.29 -4.24 -35.42
CA GLY A 1050 8.15 -3.98 -36.58
C GLY A 1050 9.32 -3.02 -36.27
N HIS A 1051 9.44 -2.59 -35.01
CA HIS A 1051 10.51 -1.75 -34.50
C HIS A 1051 11.48 -2.69 -33.79
N ALA A 1052 12.29 -3.41 -34.57
CA ALA A 1052 13.23 -4.41 -34.08
C ALA A 1052 14.66 -4.02 -34.44
N ARG A 1053 15.65 -4.64 -33.79
CA ARG A 1053 17.07 -4.47 -34.11
C ARG A 1053 17.45 -5.21 -35.41
N LEU A 1054 16.78 -4.86 -36.49
CA LEU A 1054 16.99 -5.34 -37.85
C LEU A 1054 17.38 -4.15 -38.73
N ASN A 1055 18.28 -4.36 -39.70
CA ASN A 1055 18.82 -3.30 -40.56
C ASN A 1055 17.70 -2.49 -41.24
N GLY A 1056 16.59 -3.13 -41.62
CA GLY A 1056 15.43 -2.46 -42.18
C GLY A 1056 14.85 -1.33 -41.34
N TYR A 1057 14.83 -1.50 -40.01
CA TYR A 1057 14.39 -0.48 -39.06
C TYR A 1057 15.54 0.40 -38.59
N LEU A 1058 16.74 -0.17 -38.36
CA LEU A 1058 17.92 0.59 -37.92
C LEU A 1058 18.34 1.66 -38.94
N HIS A 1059 18.32 1.34 -40.23
CA HIS A 1059 18.57 2.30 -41.31
C HIS A 1059 17.53 3.42 -41.32
N ARG A 1060 16.24 3.08 -41.13
CA ARG A 1060 15.14 4.07 -41.06
C ARG A 1060 15.34 5.11 -39.94
N ILE A 1061 16.05 4.74 -38.87
CA ILE A 1061 16.35 5.64 -37.75
C ILE A 1061 17.80 6.16 -37.77
N GLY A 1062 18.54 5.96 -38.86
CA GLY A 1062 19.92 6.43 -39.05
C GLY A 1062 20.94 5.77 -38.12
N LYS A 1063 20.77 4.47 -37.82
CA LYS A 1063 21.70 3.69 -36.98
C LYS A 1063 22.56 2.71 -37.75
N THR A 1064 22.25 2.46 -39.00
CA THR A 1064 23.05 1.66 -39.94
C THR A 1064 23.02 2.35 -41.29
N ASP A 1065 24.08 2.19 -42.08
CA ASP A 1065 24.23 2.84 -43.40
C ASP A 1065 23.46 2.11 -44.52
N SER A 1066 23.01 0.88 -44.26
CA SER A 1066 22.21 0.08 -45.19
C SER A 1066 21.04 -0.58 -44.49
N ASP A 1067 19.95 -0.79 -45.23
CA ASP A 1067 18.77 -1.54 -44.81
C ASP A 1067 18.76 -3.01 -45.30
N LEU A 1068 19.79 -3.40 -46.08
CA LEU A 1068 19.94 -4.74 -46.62
C LEU A 1068 20.23 -5.77 -45.53
N CYS A 1069 19.69 -6.97 -45.72
CA CYS A 1069 20.09 -8.11 -44.90
C CYS A 1069 21.47 -8.61 -45.34
N GLU A 1070 22.25 -9.10 -44.38
CA GLU A 1070 23.54 -9.75 -44.66
C GLU A 1070 23.43 -11.02 -45.52
N CYS A 1071 22.21 -11.51 -45.83
CA CYS A 1071 22.02 -12.55 -46.85
C CYS A 1071 22.10 -12.01 -48.29
N GLY A 1072 22.12 -10.68 -48.48
CA GLY A 1072 22.26 -10.02 -49.78
C GLY A 1072 21.01 -9.96 -50.66
N VAL A 1073 19.90 -10.59 -50.26
CA VAL A 1073 18.73 -10.81 -51.14
C VAL A 1073 17.73 -9.65 -51.11
N GLU A 1074 17.30 -9.23 -49.92
CA GLU A 1074 16.28 -8.18 -49.75
C GLU A 1074 16.51 -7.39 -48.45
N ARG A 1075 15.73 -6.32 -48.27
CA ARG A 1075 15.72 -5.51 -47.05
C ARG A 1075 15.46 -6.35 -45.80
N GLU A 1076 16.24 -6.10 -44.75
CA GLU A 1076 16.11 -6.85 -43.50
C GLU A 1076 14.88 -6.44 -42.67
N THR A 1077 13.74 -7.03 -42.99
CA THR A 1077 12.46 -6.83 -42.31
C THR A 1077 12.10 -8.00 -41.41
N VAL A 1078 11.12 -7.82 -40.50
CA VAL A 1078 10.61 -8.92 -39.65
C VAL A 1078 10.08 -10.11 -40.49
N PRO A 1079 9.26 -9.90 -41.54
CA PRO A 1079 8.87 -10.99 -42.45
C PRO A 1079 10.07 -11.68 -43.11
N HIS A 1080 11.03 -10.92 -43.65
CA HIS A 1080 12.23 -11.50 -44.25
C HIS A 1080 13.00 -12.37 -43.24
N PHE A 1081 13.31 -11.80 -42.08
CA PHE A 1081 14.08 -12.46 -41.03
C PHE A 1081 13.44 -13.78 -40.56
N LEU A 1082 12.13 -13.77 -40.28
CA LEU A 1082 11.42 -14.94 -39.78
C LEU A 1082 11.09 -15.98 -40.86
N LEU A 1083 10.67 -15.53 -42.06
CA LEU A 1083 10.04 -16.42 -43.04
C LEU A 1083 10.93 -16.75 -44.24
N ARG A 1084 11.86 -15.86 -44.66
CA ARG A 1084 12.53 -15.97 -45.98
C ARG A 1084 14.04 -16.01 -45.94
N CYS A 1085 14.68 -15.45 -44.92
CA CYS A 1085 16.14 -15.30 -44.86
C CYS A 1085 16.86 -16.66 -44.88
N THR A 1086 17.71 -16.89 -45.88
CA THR A 1086 18.40 -18.16 -46.13
C THR A 1086 19.43 -18.50 -45.04
N ARG A 1087 20.01 -17.49 -44.39
CA ARG A 1087 20.98 -17.67 -43.29
C ARG A 1087 20.41 -18.32 -42.04
N TRP A 1088 19.08 -18.32 -41.88
CA TRP A 1088 18.40 -18.85 -40.70
C TRP A 1088 17.57 -20.11 -41.00
N ASN A 1089 17.85 -20.79 -42.11
CA ASN A 1089 17.08 -21.95 -42.57
C ASN A 1089 17.14 -23.14 -41.60
N GLU A 1090 18.27 -23.39 -40.95
CA GLU A 1090 18.41 -24.47 -39.96
C GLU A 1090 17.55 -24.22 -38.73
N GLN A 1091 17.62 -23.01 -38.18
CA GLN A 1091 16.84 -22.67 -36.99
C GLN A 1091 15.35 -22.50 -37.31
N ARG A 1092 15.01 -22.08 -38.53
CA ARG A 1092 13.62 -22.10 -39.02
C ARG A 1092 13.09 -23.52 -39.15
N ARG A 1093 13.89 -24.48 -39.65
CA ARG A 1093 13.50 -25.90 -39.70
C ARG A 1093 13.21 -26.46 -38.31
N ALA A 1094 14.09 -26.23 -37.34
CA ALA A 1094 13.87 -26.64 -35.95
C ALA A 1094 12.60 -26.01 -35.34
N LEU A 1095 12.29 -24.76 -35.71
CA LEU A 1095 11.04 -24.10 -35.31
C LEU A 1095 9.81 -24.75 -35.97
N ILE A 1096 9.92 -25.12 -37.25
CA ILE A 1096 8.84 -25.79 -37.99
C ILE A 1096 8.55 -27.18 -37.44
N GLU A 1097 9.59 -27.94 -37.12
CA GLU A 1097 9.46 -29.27 -36.52
C GLU A 1097 8.77 -29.23 -35.16
N ALA A 1098 9.07 -28.22 -34.34
CA ALA A 1098 8.55 -28.14 -32.98
C ALA A 1098 7.12 -27.52 -32.87
N VAL A 1099 6.64 -26.86 -33.93
CA VAL A 1099 5.39 -26.10 -33.93
C VAL A 1099 4.39 -26.63 -34.98
N GLY A 1100 4.84 -27.46 -35.93
CA GLY A 1100 4.01 -28.07 -36.95
C GLY A 1100 3.84 -27.22 -38.22
N PRO A 1101 3.14 -27.77 -39.24
CA PRO A 1101 3.09 -27.23 -40.61
C PRO A 1101 2.31 -25.91 -40.77
N ASN A 1102 1.59 -25.45 -39.75
CA ASN A 1102 0.75 -24.22 -39.79
C ASN A 1102 1.54 -22.90 -39.65
N LEU A 1103 2.86 -22.92 -39.81
CA LEU A 1103 3.76 -21.76 -39.63
C LEU A 1103 3.76 -20.72 -40.76
N GLY A 1104 2.90 -20.85 -41.76
CA GLY A 1104 2.90 -19.98 -42.95
C GLY A 1104 2.51 -18.52 -42.70
N SER A 1105 2.00 -18.17 -41.52
CA SER A 1105 1.52 -16.82 -41.19
C SER A 1105 2.35 -16.13 -40.11
N LEU A 1106 2.90 -14.95 -40.44
CA LEU A 1106 3.60 -14.08 -39.50
C LEU A 1106 2.74 -13.70 -38.28
N SER A 1107 1.43 -13.57 -38.47
CA SER A 1107 0.47 -13.28 -37.41
C SER A 1107 0.47 -14.39 -36.36
N GLN A 1108 0.32 -15.64 -36.78
CA GLN A 1108 0.27 -16.80 -35.88
C GLN A 1108 1.61 -17.02 -35.17
N MET A 1109 2.74 -16.90 -35.87
CA MET A 1109 4.08 -17.03 -35.28
C MET A 1109 4.34 -16.05 -34.12
N LEU A 1110 3.81 -14.84 -34.24
CA LEU A 1110 4.00 -13.78 -33.25
C LEU A 1110 2.81 -13.65 -32.28
N GLY A 1111 1.86 -14.59 -32.30
CA GLY A 1111 0.71 -14.67 -31.39
C GLY A 1111 -0.38 -13.63 -31.65
N GLY A 1112 -0.55 -13.19 -32.90
CA GLY A 1112 -1.64 -12.34 -33.35
C GLY A 1112 -2.97 -13.09 -33.51
N LEU A 1113 -4.09 -12.36 -33.48
CA LEU A 1113 -5.43 -12.93 -33.57
C LEU A 1113 -6.31 -12.13 -34.54
N SER A 1114 -7.06 -12.86 -35.39
CA SER A 1114 -7.87 -12.26 -36.46
C SER A 1114 -9.33 -11.94 -36.05
N GLU A 1115 -9.92 -12.65 -35.07
CA GLU A 1115 -11.31 -12.44 -34.62
C GLU A 1115 -11.54 -12.59 -33.09
N PRO A 1116 -12.42 -11.80 -32.44
CA PRO A 1116 -12.73 -11.89 -31.00
C PRO A 1116 -13.65 -13.05 -30.56
N SER A 1117 -14.44 -13.60 -31.47
CA SER A 1117 -15.42 -14.70 -31.30
C SER A 1117 -14.76 -16.05 -31.02
N SER A 1118 -13.50 -16.21 -31.42
CA SER A 1118 -12.68 -17.41 -31.27
C SER A 1118 -12.24 -17.70 -29.81
N ARG A 1119 -12.88 -17.17 -28.76
CA ARG A 1119 -12.48 -17.43 -27.36
C ARG A 1119 -12.43 -18.91 -26.97
N LEU A 1120 -13.33 -19.72 -27.55
CA LEU A 1120 -13.38 -21.17 -27.35
C LEU A 1120 -12.34 -21.91 -28.20
N GLN A 1121 -12.02 -21.39 -29.40
CA GLN A 1121 -10.91 -21.85 -30.21
C GLN A 1121 -9.56 -21.43 -29.64
N TRP A 1122 -9.38 -20.26 -29.03
CA TRP A 1122 -8.10 -19.86 -28.43
C TRP A 1122 -7.73 -20.68 -27.18
N ARG A 1123 -8.72 -21.26 -26.48
CA ARG A 1123 -8.48 -22.25 -25.42
C ARG A 1123 -8.15 -23.66 -25.94
N ARG A 1124 -8.56 -23.99 -27.18
CA ARG A 1124 -8.32 -25.30 -27.83
C ARG A 1124 -7.13 -25.29 -28.81
N ASP A 1125 -6.88 -24.16 -29.45
CA ASP A 1125 -6.00 -23.93 -30.62
C ASP A 1125 -5.04 -22.74 -30.40
N GLY A 1126 -4.94 -22.15 -29.19
CA GLY A 1126 -3.96 -21.12 -28.85
C GLY A 1126 -2.57 -21.72 -28.61
N TRP A 1127 -1.80 -21.88 -29.69
CA TRP A 1127 -0.56 -22.65 -29.80
C TRP A 1127 0.62 -22.27 -28.85
N LEU A 1128 1.60 -23.20 -28.79
CA LEU A 1128 3.06 -23.00 -28.59
C LEU A 1128 3.73 -23.07 -27.19
N LEU A 1129 2.99 -23.11 -26.07
CA LEU A 1129 3.63 -23.07 -24.73
C LEU A 1129 3.06 -24.07 -23.70
N LYS A 1130 2.49 -25.20 -24.16
CA LYS A 1130 1.98 -26.27 -23.27
C LYS A 1130 2.65 -27.64 -23.44
N GLY A 1131 3.55 -27.80 -24.42
CA GLY A 1131 4.42 -28.97 -24.52
C GLY A 1131 5.78 -28.63 -23.93
N GLU A 1132 6.24 -29.44 -22.98
CA GLU A 1132 7.59 -29.47 -22.38
C GLU A 1132 8.36 -28.14 -22.44
N GLU A 1133 8.15 -27.30 -21.42
CA GLU A 1133 8.53 -25.87 -21.32
C GLU A 1133 10.00 -25.51 -21.62
N GLU A 1134 10.92 -26.49 -21.70
CA GLU A 1134 12.35 -26.26 -21.81
C GLU A 1134 12.84 -26.16 -23.27
N ASP A 1135 12.44 -27.05 -24.19
CA ASP A 1135 13.21 -27.24 -25.44
C ASP A 1135 12.95 -26.16 -26.52
N LEU A 1136 11.72 -25.68 -26.68
CA LEU A 1136 11.41 -24.61 -27.65
C LEU A 1136 11.88 -23.23 -27.17
N ASN A 1137 11.83 -23.00 -25.84
CA ASN A 1137 12.35 -21.81 -25.20
C ASN A 1137 13.89 -21.75 -25.29
N GLU A 1138 14.58 -22.89 -25.21
CA GLU A 1138 16.02 -23.05 -25.43
C GLU A 1138 16.43 -22.72 -26.88
N LYS A 1139 15.62 -23.13 -27.86
CA LYS A 1139 15.86 -22.93 -29.29
C LYS A 1139 15.58 -21.47 -29.74
N LEU A 1140 14.50 -20.84 -29.25
CA LEU A 1140 14.28 -19.39 -29.40
C LEU A 1140 15.36 -18.55 -28.68
N ARG A 1141 15.86 -19.02 -27.53
CA ARG A 1141 17.01 -18.42 -26.82
C ARG A 1141 18.28 -18.46 -27.67
N MET A 1142 18.59 -19.60 -28.30
CA MET A 1142 19.74 -19.71 -29.22
C MET A 1142 19.60 -18.77 -30.42
N TRP A 1143 18.43 -18.75 -31.05
CA TRP A 1143 18.16 -17.95 -32.25
C TRP A 1143 18.28 -16.44 -32.01
N LEU A 1144 17.74 -15.94 -30.90
CA LEU A 1144 17.74 -14.52 -30.56
C LEU A 1144 19.06 -14.05 -29.90
N ARG A 1145 19.75 -14.92 -29.16
CA ARG A 1145 21.10 -14.62 -28.65
C ARG A 1145 22.10 -14.47 -29.78
N TYR A 1146 22.06 -15.31 -30.82
CA TYR A 1146 23.09 -15.30 -31.86
C TYR A 1146 23.15 -13.97 -32.62
N LYS A 1147 22.01 -13.37 -32.95
CA LYS A 1147 21.98 -12.05 -33.63
C LYS A 1147 22.24 -10.88 -32.68
N MET A 1148 21.74 -10.92 -31.44
CA MET A 1148 22.00 -9.86 -30.46
C MET A 1148 23.45 -9.85 -29.93
N TYR A 1149 24.16 -10.98 -29.93
CA TYR A 1149 25.58 -11.03 -29.55
C TYR A 1149 26.47 -10.37 -30.62
N ILE A 1150 26.13 -10.53 -31.91
CA ILE A 1150 26.82 -9.87 -33.03
C ILE A 1150 26.59 -8.35 -32.98
N SER A 1151 25.38 -7.90 -32.69
CA SER A 1151 25.09 -6.45 -32.55
C SER A 1151 25.67 -5.81 -31.28
N TYR A 1152 25.96 -6.58 -30.21
CA TYR A 1152 26.64 -6.08 -29.01
C TYR A 1152 28.17 -6.00 -29.18
N GLY A 1153 28.75 -6.78 -30.10
CA GLY A 1153 30.17 -6.71 -30.44
C GLY A 1153 30.55 -5.50 -31.30
N ALA A 1154 29.64 -5.01 -32.15
CA ALA A 1154 29.92 -3.90 -33.07
C ALA A 1154 29.76 -2.48 -32.44
N ALA A 1155 29.11 -2.36 -31.27
CA ALA A 1155 28.87 -1.06 -30.61
C ALA A 1155 29.95 -0.67 -29.59
N HIS A 1156 31.07 -1.38 -29.54
CA HIS A 1156 32.25 -1.02 -28.75
C HIS A 1156 33.46 -0.58 -29.60
N THR A 1157 33.26 -0.43 -30.91
CA THR A 1157 34.27 0.06 -31.85
C THR A 1157 33.74 1.19 -32.76
N SER A 1158 32.73 1.95 -32.32
CA SER A 1158 32.42 3.29 -32.85
C SER A 1158 31.88 4.23 -31.78
#